data_AF-L0HHL7-F1
#
_entry.id   AF-L0HHL7-F1
#
_cell.length_a   1.000
_cell.length_b   1.000
_cell.length_c   1.000
_cell.angle_alpha   90.00
_cell.angle_beta   90.00
_cell.angle_gamma   90.00
#
_symmetry.space_group_name_H-M   'P 1'
#
loop_
_entity.id
_entity.type
_entity.pdbx_description
1 polymer ?
#
loop_
_entity_poly.entity_id
_entity_poly.type
_entity_poly.pdbx_seq_one_letter_code
_entity_poly.pdbx_strand_id
1 'polypeptide(L)'
;MSHNERCRECKVRVRQLLEKIYGTVIPNYRIQLGTRPEELREHPRYSVLNDIYSALQNHRGFSKFVRAAYVDVDFFLPEQKMIVEFDESQHFTEPRKIALSQYPSDINLGFSRSTWVRHCDEIRACDNDPPFRDEQRAWYDTLRDFIPEANGFCPTVRLFARDMAWCSLDVNNANDIQKFQNLIEAQNTAGDTSMNGISLKMPRQDWIATVILKSNLKIADEKDPGNNPIRIAELDQILRSTIDKTSGDGVVLFPGGWVHTQHERADTMYPEIERCVKEVLSGTSRNIKVCIGVDGFFDRPVAEDAYDQDQIAITIDRTGIISICRKFYPSDDTERNSIILAKNHHDGELGKPRIFELNGVRFFPFVCYDVYGPWHEPRKYPKPDADIGVNLIHRFRPKGEFLCQENYFPLNGWSEASCQWKIPLFGTSIFFRRSIPSDWPTGIVWTGGDVWKKPRYPDITLPCDTPAITIPLTEGSAEVRIFTNIAGKIQSMKRNPSEIITKNNARSQNRSLAVERTNISSINPNGIYAKLRKELDSFFGKSVIDQKTKFTYRAENEIGYPNKKELDMISLFKPTISGSNQVRFRVYPHILASNMGIQNAAEIIKILPEGSMIKQERENPHPGDIFIDGNFSSEGEIEEFVKWIVFGNRMK
;
A
#
# COMPACT_ATOMS: atom_id res chain seq x y z
N MET A 1 42.37 -21.89 11.81
CA MET A 1 42.80 -20.72 11.01
C MET A 1 41.76 -19.62 11.22
N SER A 2 42.16 -18.38 11.52
CA SER A 2 41.21 -17.27 11.69
C SER A 2 40.62 -16.87 10.33
N HIS A 3 39.29 -16.89 10.22
CA HIS A 3 38.58 -16.40 9.04
C HIS A 3 38.81 -14.87 8.87
N ASN A 4 39.06 -14.43 7.63
CA ASN A 4 39.08 -13.03 7.21
C ASN A 4 38.52 -12.91 5.79
N GLU A 5 38.36 -11.69 5.28
CA GLU A 5 37.79 -11.43 3.96
C GLU A 5 38.58 -12.00 2.77
N ARG A 6 39.85 -12.36 2.96
CA ARG A 6 40.72 -13.00 1.95
C ARG A 6 40.81 -14.52 2.15
N CYS A 7 39.86 -15.09 2.91
CA CYS A 7 39.83 -16.52 3.17
C CYS A 7 39.57 -17.29 1.87
N ARG A 8 40.61 -17.96 1.36
CA ARG A 8 40.52 -18.79 0.14
C ARG A 8 39.44 -19.86 0.25
N GLU A 9 39.26 -20.42 1.45
CA GLU A 9 38.23 -21.44 1.72
C GLU A 9 36.80 -20.90 1.52
N CYS A 10 36.57 -19.59 1.68
CA CYS A 10 35.25 -19.01 1.43
C CYS A 10 34.87 -19.08 -0.05
N LYS A 11 35.78 -18.64 -0.93
CA LYS A 11 35.56 -18.68 -2.38
C LYS A 11 35.45 -20.13 -2.90
N VAL A 12 36.24 -21.05 -2.34
CA VAL A 12 36.10 -22.50 -2.61
C VAL A 12 34.73 -23.01 -2.16
N ARG A 13 34.28 -22.64 -0.96
CA ARG A 13 32.98 -23.10 -0.44
C ARG A 13 31.81 -22.57 -1.25
N VAL A 14 31.84 -21.30 -1.64
CA VAL A 14 30.85 -20.68 -2.54
C VAL A 14 30.76 -21.47 -3.85
N ARG A 15 31.91 -21.80 -4.48
CA ARG A 15 31.93 -22.62 -5.69
C ARG A 15 31.27 -23.98 -5.48
N GLN A 16 31.62 -24.69 -4.40
CA GLN A 16 31.06 -26.03 -4.12
C GLN A 16 29.54 -25.97 -3.89
N LEU A 17 29.04 -24.94 -3.22
CA LEU A 17 27.60 -24.73 -3.03
C LEU A 17 26.91 -24.45 -4.37
N LEU A 18 27.48 -23.59 -5.21
CA LEU A 18 26.97 -23.32 -6.56
C LEU A 18 26.93 -24.61 -7.40
N GLU A 19 27.99 -25.43 -7.38
CA GLU A 19 28.04 -26.71 -8.09
C GLU A 19 26.98 -27.69 -7.59
N LYS A 20 26.76 -27.73 -6.27
CA LYS A 20 25.76 -28.58 -5.64
C LYS A 20 24.33 -28.23 -6.05
N ILE A 21 24.03 -26.94 -6.20
CA ILE A 21 22.69 -26.43 -6.48
C ILE A 21 22.38 -26.40 -7.97
N TYR A 22 23.35 -25.93 -8.78
CA TYR A 22 23.11 -25.57 -10.17
C TYR A 22 23.88 -26.43 -11.18
N GLY A 23 24.70 -27.37 -10.71
CA GLY A 23 25.47 -28.27 -11.56
C GLY A 23 26.79 -27.65 -12.02
N THR A 24 26.96 -27.40 -13.31
CA THR A 24 28.24 -26.95 -13.86
C THR A 24 28.58 -25.52 -13.43
N VAL A 25 29.77 -25.30 -12.88
CA VAL A 25 30.31 -23.96 -12.55
C VAL A 25 31.71 -23.81 -13.15
N ILE A 26 31.92 -22.73 -13.91
CA ILE A 26 33.20 -22.41 -14.54
C ILE A 26 33.85 -21.24 -13.78
N PRO A 27 34.92 -21.47 -13.00
CA PRO A 27 35.60 -20.40 -12.27
C PRO A 27 36.49 -19.56 -13.18
N ASN A 28 36.64 -18.27 -12.87
CA ASN A 28 37.47 -17.31 -13.64
C ASN A 28 37.14 -17.34 -15.14
N TYR A 29 35.84 -17.39 -15.46
CA TYR A 29 35.40 -17.52 -16.84
C TYR A 29 35.65 -16.20 -17.59
N ARG A 30 36.32 -16.29 -18.73
CA ARG A 30 36.61 -15.13 -19.56
C ARG A 30 35.44 -14.81 -20.48
N ILE A 31 34.89 -13.61 -20.33
CA ILE A 31 33.86 -13.10 -21.22
C ILE A 31 34.52 -12.33 -22.35
N GLN A 32 34.25 -12.75 -23.59
CA GLN A 32 34.73 -12.11 -24.80
C GLN A 32 33.88 -10.87 -25.10
N LEU A 33 34.14 -9.80 -24.35
CA LEU A 33 33.55 -8.47 -24.54
C LEU A 33 34.67 -7.44 -24.59
N GLY A 34 34.61 -6.54 -25.58
CA GLY A 34 35.52 -5.40 -25.65
C GLY A 34 35.39 -4.53 -24.40
N THR A 35 36.50 -4.07 -23.86
CA THR A 35 36.52 -3.34 -22.58
C THR A 35 36.79 -1.86 -22.74
N ARG A 36 37.11 -1.42 -23.96
CA ARG A 36 37.28 0.00 -24.25
C ARG A 36 35.94 0.60 -24.65
N PRO A 37 35.65 1.87 -24.30
CA PRO A 37 34.41 2.52 -24.70
C PRO A 37 34.14 2.41 -26.21
N GLU A 38 35.16 2.56 -27.05
CA GLU A 38 34.98 2.53 -28.51
C GLU A 38 34.54 1.15 -29.03
N GLU A 39 34.85 0.07 -28.30
CA GLU A 39 34.46 -1.30 -28.61
C GLU A 39 33.04 -1.63 -28.14
N LEU A 40 32.45 -0.77 -27.30
CA LEU A 40 31.12 -0.95 -26.70
C LEU A 40 30.02 -0.16 -27.42
N ARG A 41 30.29 0.38 -28.61
CA ARG A 41 29.33 1.23 -29.37
C ARG A 41 28.01 0.53 -29.69
N GLU A 42 28.07 -0.78 -29.92
CA GLU A 42 26.90 -1.61 -30.20
C GLU A 42 26.19 -2.10 -28.93
N HIS A 43 26.72 -1.78 -27.74
CA HIS A 43 26.07 -2.13 -26.47
C HIS A 43 24.75 -1.34 -26.31
N PRO A 44 23.64 -1.96 -25.89
CA PRO A 44 22.34 -1.28 -25.73
C PRO A 44 22.38 -0.04 -24.81
N ARG A 45 23.34 -0.02 -23.87
CA ARG A 45 23.58 1.06 -22.90
C ARG A 45 24.88 1.84 -23.15
N TYR A 46 25.34 1.93 -24.40
CA TYR A 46 26.61 2.58 -24.73
C TYR A 46 26.74 4.00 -24.14
N SER A 47 25.70 4.84 -24.23
CA SER A 47 25.72 6.20 -23.70
C SER A 47 26.05 6.25 -22.21
N VAL A 48 25.35 5.43 -21.42
CA VAL A 48 25.56 5.30 -19.97
C VAL A 48 26.97 4.80 -19.65
N LEU A 49 27.44 3.77 -20.36
CA LEU A 49 28.80 3.24 -20.17
C LEU A 49 29.86 4.30 -20.48
N ASN A 50 29.63 5.11 -21.52
CA ASN A 50 30.52 6.22 -21.87
C ASN A 50 30.51 7.34 -20.82
N ASP A 51 29.35 7.65 -20.24
CA ASP A 51 29.22 8.64 -19.16
C ASP A 51 29.94 8.17 -17.89
N ILE A 52 29.75 6.91 -17.50
CA ILE A 52 30.47 6.29 -16.37
C ILE A 52 31.98 6.35 -16.61
N TYR A 53 32.43 5.94 -17.80
CA TYR A 53 33.85 5.99 -18.16
C TYR A 53 34.42 7.41 -18.02
N SER A 54 33.71 8.40 -18.56
CA SER A 54 34.11 9.81 -18.51
C SER A 54 34.16 10.34 -17.07
N ALA A 55 33.20 9.96 -16.23
CA ALA A 55 33.18 10.32 -14.82
C ALA A 55 34.36 9.71 -14.05
N LEU A 56 34.72 8.46 -14.34
CA LEU A 56 35.90 7.81 -13.77
C LEU A 56 37.19 8.51 -14.19
N GLN A 57 37.30 8.93 -15.46
CA GLN A 57 38.44 9.73 -15.94
C GLN A 57 38.53 11.07 -15.19
N ASN A 58 37.39 11.74 -15.02
CA ASN A 58 37.32 13.07 -14.39
C ASN A 58 37.55 13.06 -12.87
N HIS A 59 37.36 11.93 -12.20
CA HIS A 59 37.52 11.83 -10.75
C HIS A 59 38.93 12.21 -10.27
N ARG A 60 39.97 11.62 -10.90
CA ARG A 60 41.38 11.90 -10.60
C ARG A 60 42.23 12.29 -11.81
N GLY A 61 41.61 12.48 -12.98
CA GLY A 61 42.29 12.89 -14.22
C GLY A 61 43.00 11.76 -14.96
N PHE A 62 42.77 10.49 -14.61
CA PHE A 62 43.40 9.36 -15.28
C PHE A 62 42.68 9.03 -16.59
N SER A 63 43.26 9.44 -17.72
CA SER A 63 42.68 9.20 -19.05
C SER A 63 42.89 7.77 -19.58
N LYS A 64 43.79 6.98 -19.00
CA LYS A 64 44.20 5.64 -19.48
C LYS A 64 44.28 4.59 -18.37
N PHE A 65 43.13 4.13 -17.88
CA PHE A 65 43.05 3.10 -16.83
C PHE A 65 42.60 1.71 -17.32
N VAL A 66 42.07 1.57 -18.54
CA VAL A 66 41.70 0.27 -19.14
C VAL A 66 42.94 -0.40 -19.74
N ARG A 67 43.26 -1.62 -19.30
CA ARG A 67 44.49 -2.34 -19.70
C ARG A 67 44.23 -3.71 -20.32
N ALA A 68 43.35 -4.51 -19.74
CA ALA A 68 42.86 -5.75 -20.35
C ALA A 68 41.91 -5.43 -21.52
N ALA A 69 41.76 -6.38 -22.44
CA ALA A 69 40.81 -6.36 -23.56
C ALA A 69 39.61 -7.31 -23.33
N TYR A 70 39.51 -7.86 -22.12
CA TYR A 70 38.47 -8.80 -21.70
C TYR A 70 38.20 -8.60 -20.21
N VAL A 71 37.09 -9.16 -19.73
CA VAL A 71 36.78 -9.29 -18.31
C VAL A 71 36.64 -10.75 -17.92
N ASP A 72 37.27 -11.11 -16.81
CA ASP A 72 37.05 -12.41 -16.17
C ASP A 72 36.01 -12.23 -15.07
N VAL A 73 35.14 -13.22 -14.91
CA VAL A 73 34.15 -13.30 -13.83
C VAL A 73 34.50 -14.41 -12.86
N ASP A 74 34.20 -14.24 -11.58
CA ASP A 74 34.58 -15.22 -10.56
C ASP A 74 33.97 -16.60 -10.80
N PHE A 75 32.66 -16.65 -11.07
CA PHE A 75 31.94 -17.87 -11.41
C PHE A 75 30.95 -17.63 -12.55
N PHE A 76 30.98 -18.50 -13.56
CA PHE A 76 29.98 -18.54 -14.61
C PHE A 76 29.23 -19.87 -14.59
N LEU A 77 27.90 -19.79 -14.60
CA LEU A 77 27.00 -20.94 -14.58
C LEU A 77 26.31 -21.03 -15.95
N PRO A 78 26.79 -21.90 -16.85
CA PRO A 78 26.38 -21.90 -18.25
C PRO A 78 24.91 -22.29 -18.46
N GLU A 79 24.39 -23.23 -17.66
CA GLU A 79 23.01 -23.72 -17.77
C GLU A 79 22.00 -22.64 -17.39
N GLN A 80 22.31 -21.87 -16.35
CA GLN A 80 21.49 -20.75 -15.87
C GLN A 80 21.80 -19.44 -16.61
N LYS A 81 22.87 -19.42 -17.45
CA LYS A 81 23.43 -18.20 -18.05
C LYS A 81 23.63 -17.11 -16.99
N MET A 82 24.29 -17.44 -15.89
CA MET A 82 24.40 -16.57 -14.72
C MET A 82 25.85 -16.30 -14.36
N ILE A 83 26.12 -15.06 -13.95
CA ILE A 83 27.41 -14.62 -13.41
C ILE A 83 27.26 -14.43 -11.90
N VAL A 84 28.22 -14.94 -11.13
CA VAL A 84 28.33 -14.69 -9.69
C VAL A 84 29.72 -14.12 -9.38
N GLU A 85 29.77 -12.92 -8.81
CA GLU A 85 30.99 -12.26 -8.34
C GLU A 85 31.12 -12.38 -6.81
N PHE A 86 32.35 -12.57 -6.33
CA PHE A 86 32.67 -12.63 -4.91
C PHE A 86 33.53 -11.43 -4.51
N ASP A 87 32.88 -10.38 -4.01
CA ASP A 87 33.48 -9.09 -3.77
C ASP A 87 34.22 -9.04 -2.43
N GLU A 88 35.53 -8.80 -2.47
CA GLU A 88 36.36 -8.45 -1.31
C GLU A 88 36.34 -6.93 -1.04
N SER A 89 36.79 -6.48 0.14
CA SER A 89 36.77 -5.04 0.51
C SER A 89 37.40 -4.10 -0.52
N GLN A 90 38.38 -4.58 -1.29
CA GLN A 90 39.07 -3.80 -2.33
C GLN A 90 38.17 -3.36 -3.50
N HIS A 91 36.95 -3.90 -3.63
CA HIS A 91 35.98 -3.47 -4.63
C HIS A 91 35.18 -2.24 -4.20
N PHE A 92 35.18 -1.91 -2.90
CA PHE A 92 34.33 -0.85 -2.34
C PHE A 92 35.12 0.46 -2.20
N THR A 93 35.38 1.09 -3.34
CA THR A 93 36.19 2.31 -3.50
C THR A 93 35.33 3.51 -3.91
N GLU A 94 35.86 4.73 -3.80
CA GLU A 94 35.16 5.94 -4.28
C GLU A 94 34.87 5.89 -5.80
N PRO A 95 35.81 5.45 -6.68
CA PRO A 95 35.49 5.20 -8.09
C PRO A 95 34.34 4.22 -8.31
N ARG A 96 34.24 3.16 -7.50
CA ARG A 96 33.13 2.20 -7.61
C ARG A 96 31.79 2.87 -7.29
N LYS A 97 31.75 3.70 -6.25
CA LYS A 97 30.57 4.51 -5.91
C LYS A 97 30.18 5.43 -7.05
N ILE A 98 31.13 6.17 -7.63
CA ILE A 98 30.90 7.07 -8.79
C ILE A 98 30.26 6.32 -9.95
N ALA A 99 30.74 5.11 -10.24
CA ALA A 99 30.16 4.27 -11.27
C ALA A 99 28.73 3.84 -10.92
N LEU A 100 28.51 3.27 -9.74
CA LEU A 100 27.19 2.80 -9.28
C LEU A 100 26.14 3.92 -9.25
N SER A 101 26.52 5.14 -8.85
CA SER A 101 25.61 6.29 -8.81
C SER A 101 25.09 6.71 -10.18
N GLN A 102 25.77 6.33 -11.26
CA GLN A 102 25.37 6.61 -12.64
C GLN A 102 24.62 5.46 -13.31
N TYR A 103 24.43 4.34 -12.61
CA TYR A 103 23.65 3.24 -13.16
C TYR A 103 22.20 3.71 -13.38
N PRO A 104 21.60 3.40 -14.53
CA PRO A 104 20.26 3.84 -14.83
C PRO A 104 19.30 3.02 -13.95
N SER A 105 18.21 3.64 -13.52
CA SER A 105 17.28 3.02 -12.55
C SER A 105 16.56 1.78 -13.07
N ASP A 106 16.57 1.56 -14.39
CA ASP A 106 15.92 0.44 -15.07
C ASP A 106 16.90 -0.70 -15.40
N ILE A 107 18.18 -0.61 -15.05
CA ILE A 107 19.11 -1.73 -15.18
C ILE A 107 18.73 -2.85 -14.20
N ASN A 108 18.71 -4.07 -14.69
CA ASN A 108 18.41 -5.23 -13.85
C ASN A 108 19.69 -5.75 -13.20
N LEU A 109 19.83 -5.56 -11.88
CA LEU A 109 20.99 -6.00 -11.10
C LEU A 109 20.63 -7.22 -10.25
N GLY A 110 21.59 -8.13 -10.07
CA GLY A 110 21.47 -9.24 -9.13
C GLY A 110 21.92 -8.88 -7.70
N PHE A 111 22.01 -7.59 -7.39
CA PHE A 111 22.49 -7.09 -6.09
C PHE A 111 21.89 -5.71 -5.79
N SER A 112 21.91 -5.33 -4.50
CA SER A 112 21.40 -4.02 -4.07
C SER A 112 22.42 -2.93 -4.36
N ARG A 113 22.13 -2.07 -5.35
CA ARG A 113 22.99 -0.92 -5.69
C ARG A 113 23.22 -0.02 -4.47
N SER A 114 22.16 0.29 -3.73
CA SER A 114 22.24 1.10 -2.50
C SER A 114 23.11 0.47 -1.41
N THR A 115 23.05 -0.86 -1.25
CA THR A 115 23.91 -1.57 -0.29
C THR A 115 25.38 -1.51 -0.71
N TRP A 116 25.68 -1.71 -2.00
CA TRP A 116 27.06 -1.62 -2.51
C TRP A 116 27.61 -0.19 -2.44
N VAL A 117 26.78 0.83 -2.71
CA VAL A 117 27.15 2.24 -2.50
C VAL A 117 27.48 2.50 -1.03
N ARG A 118 26.64 2.03 -0.12
CA ARG A 118 26.89 2.16 1.33
C ARG A 118 28.18 1.47 1.75
N HIS A 119 28.48 0.28 1.21
CA HIS A 119 29.76 -0.37 1.47
C HIS A 119 30.95 0.44 0.96
N CYS A 120 30.83 1.14 -0.17
CA CYS A 120 31.86 2.08 -0.62
C CYS A 120 32.05 3.23 0.39
N ASP A 121 30.95 3.77 0.93
CA ASP A 121 31.00 4.83 1.94
C ASP A 121 31.57 4.39 3.30
N GLU A 122 31.32 3.15 3.71
CA GLU A 122 31.75 2.57 4.98
C GLU A 122 33.20 2.06 4.93
N ILE A 123 33.56 1.32 3.88
CA ILE A 123 34.85 0.64 3.75
C ILE A 123 35.91 1.61 3.23
N ARG A 124 35.55 2.47 2.27
CA ARG A 124 36.44 3.46 1.63
C ARG A 124 37.79 2.85 1.25
N ALA A 125 37.76 1.68 0.62
CA ALA A 125 38.99 1.03 0.19
C ALA A 125 39.71 1.92 -0.83
N CYS A 126 41.03 1.86 -0.81
CA CYS A 126 41.86 2.60 -1.73
C CYS A 126 43.12 1.81 -2.05
N ASP A 127 43.45 1.71 -3.33
CA ASP A 127 44.66 1.07 -3.83
C ASP A 127 45.24 1.95 -4.95
N ASN A 128 46.38 2.58 -4.65
CA ASN A 128 47.01 3.58 -5.51
C ASN A 128 48.21 3.04 -6.29
N ASP A 129 48.38 1.72 -6.41
CA ASP A 129 49.48 1.14 -7.18
C ASP A 129 49.00 0.09 -8.21
N PRO A 130 48.88 0.40 -9.51
CA PRO A 130 49.19 1.68 -10.11
C PRO A 130 48.18 2.76 -9.67
N PRO A 131 48.50 4.07 -9.83
CA PRO A 131 47.66 5.17 -9.35
C PRO A 131 46.20 5.14 -9.78
N PHE A 132 45.89 4.47 -10.90
CA PHE A 132 44.57 4.36 -11.50
C PHE A 132 43.83 3.04 -11.18
N ARG A 133 44.34 2.24 -10.24
CA ARG A 133 43.84 0.88 -10.01
C ARG A 133 42.38 0.85 -9.56
N ASP A 134 41.96 1.81 -8.74
CA ASP A 134 40.57 1.87 -8.27
C ASP A 134 39.59 2.23 -9.41
N GLU A 135 39.96 3.13 -10.33
CA GLU A 135 39.18 3.40 -11.56
C GLU A 135 39.11 2.17 -12.46
N GLN A 136 40.23 1.45 -12.59
CA GLN A 136 40.29 0.24 -13.37
C GLN A 136 39.35 -0.84 -12.80
N ARG A 137 39.39 -1.08 -11.47
CA ARG A 137 38.49 -2.04 -10.81
C ARG A 137 37.04 -1.63 -10.98
N ALA A 138 36.72 -0.36 -10.69
CA ALA A 138 35.36 0.17 -10.83
C ALA A 138 34.82 -0.02 -12.24
N TRP A 139 35.63 0.25 -13.26
CA TRP A 139 35.26 0.07 -14.66
C TRP A 139 34.98 -1.40 -15.01
N TYR A 140 35.86 -2.32 -14.64
CA TYR A 140 35.64 -3.74 -14.93
C TYR A 140 34.45 -4.32 -14.17
N ASP A 141 34.21 -3.88 -12.94
CA ASP A 141 33.00 -4.24 -12.22
C ASP A 141 31.74 -3.68 -12.90
N THR A 142 31.81 -2.49 -13.49
CA THR A 142 30.73 -1.96 -14.31
C THR A 142 30.47 -2.80 -15.54
N LEU A 143 31.51 -3.22 -16.26
CA LEU A 143 31.31 -4.10 -17.41
C LEU A 143 30.65 -5.42 -17.00
N ARG A 144 31.08 -6.04 -15.89
CA ARG A 144 30.46 -7.27 -15.36
C ARG A 144 28.98 -7.12 -15.05
N ASP A 145 28.55 -5.96 -14.58
CA ASP A 145 27.14 -5.70 -14.26
C ASP A 145 26.28 -5.44 -15.50
N PHE A 146 26.87 -4.95 -16.59
CA PHE A 146 26.17 -4.60 -17.83
C PHE A 146 26.19 -5.74 -18.87
N ILE A 147 27.14 -6.67 -18.79
CA ILE A 147 27.21 -7.87 -19.64
C ILE A 147 25.85 -8.59 -19.81
N PRO A 148 25.02 -8.77 -18.75
CA PRO A 148 23.77 -9.49 -18.90
C PRO A 148 22.81 -8.92 -19.93
N GLU A 149 22.68 -7.59 -20.03
CA GLU A 149 21.77 -6.95 -21.00
C GLU A 149 22.21 -7.19 -22.45
N ALA A 150 23.51 -7.30 -22.71
CA ALA A 150 24.03 -7.55 -24.06
C ALA A 150 24.02 -9.03 -24.47
N ASN A 151 24.16 -9.94 -23.50
CA ASN A 151 24.41 -11.36 -23.79
C ASN A 151 23.21 -12.27 -23.47
N GLY A 152 22.09 -11.70 -23.00
CA GLY A 152 20.91 -12.47 -22.60
C GLY A 152 21.18 -13.37 -21.39
N PHE A 153 22.04 -12.92 -20.48
CA PHE A 153 22.34 -13.60 -19.22
C PHE A 153 21.38 -13.12 -18.13
N CYS A 154 21.29 -13.88 -17.04
CA CYS A 154 20.69 -13.40 -15.80
C CYS A 154 21.52 -12.24 -15.23
N PRO A 155 20.88 -11.31 -14.48
CA PRO A 155 21.59 -10.25 -13.77
C PRO A 155 22.78 -10.78 -12.96
N THR A 156 23.87 -10.04 -12.95
CA THR A 156 25.08 -10.42 -12.20
C THR A 156 24.78 -10.41 -10.71
N VAL A 157 24.96 -11.57 -10.07
CA VAL A 157 24.82 -11.75 -8.63
C VAL A 157 26.15 -11.38 -7.96
N ARG A 158 26.11 -10.60 -6.89
CA ARG A 158 27.31 -10.21 -6.13
C ARG A 158 27.19 -10.66 -4.67
N LEU A 159 28.22 -11.34 -4.18
CA LEU A 159 28.34 -11.80 -2.79
C LEU A 159 29.43 -10.98 -2.09
N PHE A 160 29.13 -10.37 -0.95
CA PHE A 160 30.16 -9.67 -0.19
C PHE A 160 30.90 -10.65 0.74
N ALA A 161 32.23 -10.66 0.67
CA ALA A 161 33.07 -11.58 1.43
C ALA A 161 32.86 -11.49 2.95
N ARG A 162 32.43 -10.34 3.48
CA ARG A 162 32.16 -10.15 4.92
C ARG A 162 30.72 -10.41 5.36
N ASP A 163 29.80 -10.73 4.44
CA ASP A 163 28.41 -11.02 4.82
C ASP A 163 28.31 -12.22 5.76
N MET A 164 29.20 -13.20 5.58
CA MET A 164 29.34 -14.33 6.50
C MET A 164 30.67 -15.05 6.31
N ALA A 165 31.01 -15.89 7.27
CA ALA A 165 32.07 -16.87 7.11
C ALA A 165 31.63 -17.98 6.14
N TRP A 166 31.65 -17.71 4.83
CA TRP A 166 31.14 -18.65 3.82
C TRP A 166 31.72 -20.07 3.95
N CYS A 167 32.98 -20.20 4.37
CA CYS A 167 33.64 -21.47 4.64
C CYS A 167 33.03 -22.30 5.79
N SER A 168 32.15 -21.72 6.61
CA SER A 168 31.44 -22.43 7.68
C SER A 168 30.19 -23.17 7.22
N LEU A 169 29.66 -22.88 6.02
CA LEU A 169 28.47 -23.54 5.48
C LEU A 169 28.82 -24.93 4.98
N ASP A 170 28.13 -26.00 5.35
CA ASP A 170 28.41 -27.37 4.90
C ASP A 170 27.64 -27.74 3.61
N VAL A 171 28.38 -28.16 2.58
CA VAL A 171 27.85 -28.58 1.26
C VAL A 171 27.04 -29.88 1.31
N ASN A 172 27.10 -30.62 2.41
CA ASN A 172 26.30 -31.81 2.64
C ASN A 172 25.12 -31.54 3.60
N ASN A 173 25.03 -30.34 4.16
CA ASN A 173 23.94 -29.96 5.03
C ASN A 173 22.82 -29.30 4.22
N ALA A 174 21.64 -29.93 4.20
CA ALA A 174 20.49 -29.46 3.44
C ALA A 174 20.04 -28.03 3.83
N ASN A 175 20.16 -27.65 5.11
CA ASN A 175 19.78 -26.31 5.57
C ASN A 175 20.77 -25.25 5.07
N ASP A 176 22.07 -25.55 5.04
CA ASP A 176 23.09 -24.63 4.54
C ASP A 176 22.99 -24.46 3.02
N ILE A 177 22.72 -25.56 2.29
CA ILE A 177 22.43 -25.51 0.85
C ILE A 177 21.20 -24.62 0.61
N GLN A 178 20.09 -24.87 1.31
CA GLN A 178 18.85 -24.10 1.13
C GLN A 178 19.06 -22.63 1.50
N LYS A 179 19.80 -22.34 2.57
CA LYS A 179 20.14 -20.97 2.98
C LYS A 179 20.93 -20.24 1.90
N PHE A 180 21.94 -20.89 1.34
CA PHE A 180 22.75 -20.32 0.25
C PHE A 180 21.92 -20.15 -1.03
N GLN A 181 21.13 -21.15 -1.41
CA GLN A 181 20.24 -21.09 -2.56
C GLN A 181 19.25 -19.93 -2.45
N ASN A 182 18.61 -19.76 -1.29
CA ASN A 182 17.69 -18.66 -1.05
C ASN A 182 18.38 -17.29 -1.20
N LEU A 183 19.65 -17.18 -0.81
CA LEU A 183 20.44 -15.94 -0.97
C LEU A 183 20.68 -15.62 -2.44
N ILE A 184 21.10 -16.59 -3.24
CA ILE A 184 21.33 -16.43 -4.69
C ILE A 184 20.01 -16.14 -5.43
N GLU A 185 18.93 -16.83 -5.08
CA GLU A 185 17.61 -16.63 -5.70
C GLU A 185 16.96 -15.30 -5.31
N ALA A 186 17.13 -14.85 -4.06
CA ALA A 186 16.72 -13.52 -3.63
C ALA A 186 17.46 -12.44 -4.45
N GLN A 187 18.75 -12.65 -4.70
CA GLN A 187 19.59 -11.75 -5.50
C GLN A 187 19.22 -11.76 -6.99
N ASN A 188 18.94 -12.92 -7.59
CA ASN A 188 18.44 -13.04 -8.98
C ASN A 188 17.07 -12.40 -9.23
N THR A 189 16.34 -12.08 -8.17
CA THR A 189 14.98 -11.51 -8.24
C THR A 189 14.88 -10.13 -7.60
N ALA A 190 15.97 -9.68 -6.97
CA ALA A 190 16.18 -8.34 -6.44
C ALA A 190 16.90 -7.46 -7.46
N GLY A 191 16.28 -7.27 -8.63
CA GLY A 191 16.51 -6.04 -9.37
C GLY A 191 16.14 -4.88 -8.47
N ASP A 192 17.12 -4.06 -8.06
CA ASP A 192 16.94 -2.78 -7.37
C ASP A 192 16.19 -1.82 -8.30
N THR A 193 14.91 -2.10 -8.53
CA THR A 193 13.97 -1.20 -9.17
C THR A 193 13.47 -0.25 -8.11
N SER A 194 14.40 0.60 -7.66
CA SER A 194 14.08 1.87 -7.02
C SER A 194 13.41 2.77 -8.06
N MET A 195 12.13 2.49 -8.29
CA MET A 195 11.20 3.37 -8.99
C MET A 195 9.99 3.51 -8.05
N ASN A 196 9.80 4.76 -7.59
CA ASN A 196 8.84 5.28 -6.61
C ASN A 196 9.09 4.98 -5.11
N GLY A 197 10.32 4.67 -4.69
CA GLY A 197 10.72 4.70 -3.26
C GLY A 197 10.23 3.55 -2.37
N ILE A 198 9.39 2.64 -2.88
CA ILE A 198 8.94 1.45 -2.14
C ILE A 198 9.88 0.28 -2.44
N SER A 199 10.78 -0.03 -1.50
CA SER A 199 11.65 -1.22 -1.49
C SER A 199 11.22 -2.12 -0.34
N LEU A 200 10.66 -3.29 -0.66
CA LEU A 200 10.21 -4.25 0.36
C LEU A 200 11.21 -5.39 0.46
N LYS A 201 11.80 -5.59 1.63
CA LYS A 201 12.72 -6.69 1.93
C LYS A 201 12.02 -7.88 2.59
N MET A 202 10.84 -8.27 2.11
CA MET A 202 10.18 -9.47 2.63
C MET A 202 10.72 -10.75 1.98
N PRO A 203 11.13 -11.76 2.75
CA PRO A 203 11.38 -13.10 2.23
C PRO A 203 10.16 -13.64 1.47
N ARG A 204 10.38 -14.35 0.35
CA ARG A 204 9.29 -14.85 -0.52
C ARG A 204 8.29 -15.79 0.18
N GLN A 205 8.78 -16.52 1.17
CA GLN A 205 7.99 -17.50 1.93
C GLN A 205 7.16 -16.87 3.05
N ASP A 206 7.44 -15.62 3.41
CA ASP A 206 6.74 -14.95 4.49
C ASP A 206 5.39 -14.43 3.99
N TRP A 207 4.40 -14.43 4.89
CA TRP A 207 3.02 -14.08 4.54
C TRP A 207 2.39 -13.12 5.54
N ILE A 208 1.38 -12.39 5.07
CA ILE A 208 0.49 -11.58 5.92
C ILE A 208 -0.93 -12.11 5.74
N ALA A 209 -1.65 -12.30 6.83
CA ALA A 209 -3.06 -12.67 6.85
C ALA A 209 -3.88 -11.55 7.51
N THR A 210 -4.93 -11.09 6.83
CA THR A 210 -5.90 -10.14 7.38
C THR A 210 -7.18 -10.86 7.72
N VAL A 211 -7.64 -10.77 8.97
CA VAL A 211 -8.88 -11.37 9.46
C VAL A 211 -9.98 -10.31 9.43
N ILE A 212 -10.98 -10.45 8.58
CA ILE A 212 -12.13 -9.54 8.52
C ILE A 212 -13.29 -10.23 9.23
N LEU A 213 -13.93 -9.54 10.17
CA LEU A 213 -15.03 -10.11 10.93
C LEU A 213 -16.37 -9.59 10.41
N LYS A 214 -17.36 -10.47 10.35
CA LYS A 214 -18.77 -10.11 10.23
C LYS A 214 -19.43 -10.43 11.56
N SER A 215 -20.01 -9.41 12.20
CA SER A 215 -20.78 -9.57 13.43
C SER A 215 -22.24 -9.24 13.20
N ASN A 216 -23.13 -10.08 13.71
CA ASN A 216 -24.59 -9.92 13.66
C ASN A 216 -25.17 -9.41 14.99
N LEU A 217 -24.31 -9.07 15.96
CA LEU A 217 -24.73 -8.54 17.26
C LEU A 217 -25.54 -7.24 17.11
N LYS A 218 -26.25 -6.86 18.18
CA LYS A 218 -26.83 -5.52 18.30
C LYS A 218 -25.79 -4.57 18.86
N ILE A 219 -25.93 -3.27 18.57
CA ILE A 219 -24.94 -2.25 18.98
C ILE A 219 -24.66 -2.29 20.49
N ALA A 220 -25.70 -2.49 21.30
CA ALA A 220 -25.58 -2.58 22.76
C ALA A 220 -24.73 -3.77 23.24
N ASP A 221 -24.69 -4.85 22.47
CA ASP A 221 -24.01 -6.10 22.84
C ASP A 221 -22.58 -6.15 22.28
N GLU A 222 -22.24 -5.26 21.33
CA GLU A 222 -20.94 -5.27 20.64
C GLU A 222 -19.77 -5.12 21.62
N LYS A 223 -19.94 -4.20 22.57
CA LYS A 223 -18.96 -3.88 23.62
C LYS A 223 -19.18 -4.70 24.90
N ASP A 224 -19.97 -5.76 24.89
CA ASP A 224 -20.19 -6.60 26.07
C ASP A 224 -18.97 -7.50 26.34
N PRO A 225 -18.24 -7.33 27.47
CA PRO A 225 -17.09 -8.17 27.82
C PRO A 225 -17.51 -9.62 28.09
N GLY A 226 -18.80 -9.90 28.32
CA GLY A 226 -19.36 -11.25 28.37
C GLY A 226 -19.12 -12.06 27.08
N ASN A 227 -18.86 -11.38 25.96
CA ASN A 227 -18.48 -12.02 24.70
C ASN A 227 -16.98 -12.35 24.60
N ASN A 228 -16.11 -11.84 25.49
CA ASN A 228 -14.68 -12.09 25.38
C ASN A 228 -14.32 -13.59 25.43
N PRO A 229 -14.88 -14.44 26.33
CA PRO A 229 -14.53 -15.86 26.36
C PRO A 229 -14.78 -16.57 25.03
N ILE A 230 -15.89 -16.28 24.35
CA ILE A 230 -16.19 -16.87 23.04
C ILE A 230 -15.28 -16.30 21.95
N ARG A 231 -15.00 -15.00 21.96
CA ARG A 231 -14.06 -14.35 21.02
C ARG A 231 -12.63 -14.89 21.16
N ILE A 232 -12.18 -15.19 22.37
CA ILE A 232 -10.86 -15.82 22.63
C ILE A 232 -10.82 -17.26 22.13
N ALA A 233 -11.90 -18.03 22.27
CA ALA A 233 -11.99 -19.37 21.69
C ALA A 233 -11.99 -19.32 20.15
N GLU A 234 -12.67 -18.32 19.57
CA GLU A 234 -12.71 -18.10 18.12
C GLU A 234 -11.37 -17.58 17.58
N LEU A 235 -10.61 -16.81 18.37
CA LEU A 235 -9.24 -16.42 18.06
C LEU A 235 -8.35 -17.66 17.86
N ASP A 236 -8.43 -18.66 18.75
CA ASP A 236 -7.72 -19.94 18.60
C ASP A 236 -8.11 -20.62 17.27
N GLN A 237 -9.40 -20.76 17.00
CA GLN A 237 -9.92 -21.40 15.79
C GLN A 237 -9.43 -20.72 14.51
N ILE A 238 -9.48 -19.39 14.47
CA ILE A 238 -9.03 -18.59 13.30
C ILE A 238 -7.53 -18.74 13.11
N LEU A 239 -6.75 -18.67 14.19
CA LEU A 239 -5.30 -18.81 14.13
C LEU A 239 -4.89 -20.19 13.61
N ARG A 240 -5.42 -21.27 14.17
CA ARG A 240 -5.12 -22.63 13.70
C ARG A 240 -5.46 -22.82 12.24
N SER A 241 -6.66 -22.40 11.83
CA SER A 241 -7.10 -22.48 10.43
C SER A 241 -6.19 -21.71 9.48
N THR A 242 -5.70 -20.54 9.90
CA THR A 242 -4.76 -19.74 9.10
C THR A 242 -3.38 -20.39 9.01
N ILE A 243 -2.88 -20.89 10.14
CA ILE A 243 -1.57 -21.56 10.28
C ILE A 243 -1.52 -22.86 9.45
N ASP A 244 -2.61 -23.61 9.39
CA ASP A 244 -2.72 -24.85 8.61
C ASP A 244 -2.77 -24.63 7.10
N LYS A 245 -3.18 -23.43 6.66
CA LYS A 245 -3.28 -23.05 5.24
C LYS A 245 -2.08 -22.27 4.73
N THR A 246 -1.10 -22.00 5.59
CA THR A 246 0.10 -21.22 5.26
C THR A 246 1.35 -22.05 5.51
N SER A 247 2.42 -21.68 4.81
CA SER A 247 3.76 -22.22 4.98
C SER A 247 4.74 -21.08 5.17
N GLY A 248 5.78 -21.27 6.00
CA GLY A 248 6.70 -20.18 6.34
C GLY A 248 6.18 -19.29 7.46
N ASP A 249 6.95 -18.26 7.76
CA ASP A 249 6.71 -17.30 8.83
C ASP A 249 5.66 -16.26 8.43
N GLY A 250 5.02 -15.59 9.39
CA GLY A 250 4.00 -14.62 9.00
C GLY A 250 3.39 -13.75 10.09
N VAL A 251 2.48 -12.88 9.66
CA VAL A 251 1.76 -11.94 10.51
C VAL A 251 0.25 -12.15 10.33
N VAL A 252 -0.50 -12.31 11.42
CA VAL A 252 -1.97 -12.35 11.42
C VAL A 252 -2.52 -11.07 12.05
N LEU A 253 -3.41 -10.39 11.34
CA LEU A 253 -4.01 -9.11 11.76
C LEU A 253 -5.48 -9.27 12.10
N PHE A 254 -5.86 -8.97 13.33
CA PHE A 254 -7.23 -8.92 13.82
C PHE A 254 -7.73 -7.46 13.96
N PRO A 255 -9.05 -7.21 13.87
CA PRO A 255 -9.60 -5.86 13.97
C PRO A 255 -9.31 -5.17 15.30
N GLY A 256 -9.51 -3.84 15.30
CA GLY A 256 -9.61 -3.04 16.52
C GLY A 256 -10.89 -3.36 17.29
N GLY A 257 -10.88 -3.25 18.61
CA GLY A 257 -12.09 -3.33 19.44
C GLY A 257 -12.87 -4.65 19.40
N TRP A 258 -12.30 -5.72 18.82
CA TRP A 258 -12.96 -7.03 18.86
C TRP A 258 -12.98 -7.58 20.28
N VAL A 259 -11.89 -7.44 21.03
CA VAL A 259 -11.90 -7.68 22.49
C VAL A 259 -12.19 -6.36 23.19
N HIS A 260 -13.11 -6.38 24.16
CA HIS A 260 -13.58 -5.16 24.82
C HIS A 260 -13.62 -5.29 26.35
N THR A 261 -13.20 -4.28 27.09
CA THR A 261 -13.10 -4.32 28.56
C THR A 261 -14.10 -3.44 29.30
N GLN A 262 -14.95 -2.71 28.59
CA GLN A 262 -15.87 -1.70 29.13
C GLN A 262 -15.21 -0.75 30.13
N HIS A 263 -15.46 -0.94 31.42
CA HIS A 263 -15.01 -0.04 32.48
C HIS A 263 -13.57 -0.32 32.92
N GLU A 264 -13.03 -1.48 32.59
CA GLU A 264 -11.66 -1.87 32.94
C GLU A 264 -10.66 -1.38 31.89
N ARG A 265 -9.38 -1.28 32.29
CA ARG A 265 -8.28 -0.99 31.36
C ARG A 265 -8.08 -2.13 30.37
N ALA A 266 -7.63 -1.81 29.16
CA ALA A 266 -7.41 -2.82 28.12
C ALA A 266 -6.37 -3.89 28.53
N ASP A 267 -5.41 -3.53 29.39
CA ASP A 267 -4.35 -4.43 29.86
C ASP A 267 -4.86 -5.59 30.73
N THR A 268 -6.07 -5.49 31.28
CA THR A 268 -6.74 -6.58 32.01
C THR A 268 -6.97 -7.82 31.14
N MET A 269 -7.12 -7.67 29.83
CA MET A 269 -7.31 -8.79 28.89
C MET A 269 -6.01 -9.37 28.32
N TYR A 270 -4.87 -8.70 28.52
CA TYR A 270 -3.61 -9.13 27.94
C TYR A 270 -3.19 -10.55 28.34
N PRO A 271 -3.29 -10.98 29.61
CA PRO A 271 -2.88 -12.33 30.00
C PRO A 271 -3.68 -13.43 29.30
N GLU A 272 -4.98 -13.21 29.08
CA GLU A 272 -5.85 -14.22 28.45
C GLU A 272 -5.58 -14.33 26.94
N ILE A 273 -5.47 -13.19 26.25
CA ILE A 273 -5.12 -13.15 24.82
C ILE A 273 -3.71 -13.75 24.62
N GLU A 274 -2.73 -13.34 25.43
CA GLU A 274 -1.36 -13.84 25.35
C GLU A 274 -1.31 -15.36 25.55
N ARG A 275 -2.03 -15.88 26.55
CA ARG A 275 -2.09 -17.33 26.81
C ARG A 275 -2.65 -18.08 25.60
N CYS A 276 -3.78 -17.63 25.06
CA CYS A 276 -4.42 -18.25 23.89
C CYS A 276 -3.47 -18.27 22.69
N VAL A 277 -2.87 -17.13 22.34
CA VAL A 277 -1.93 -17.04 21.20
C VAL A 277 -0.70 -17.92 21.43
N LYS A 278 -0.08 -17.88 22.61
CA LYS A 278 1.11 -18.71 22.90
C LYS A 278 0.80 -20.20 22.82
N GLU A 279 -0.36 -20.63 23.29
CA GLU A 279 -0.79 -22.02 23.20
C GLU A 279 -0.89 -22.48 21.75
N VAL A 280 -1.54 -21.70 20.87
CA VAL A 280 -1.60 -21.99 19.44
C VAL A 280 -0.19 -22.03 18.82
N LEU A 281 0.63 -21.00 19.09
CA LEU A 281 1.96 -20.86 18.49
C LEU A 281 2.97 -21.89 19.02
N SER A 282 2.74 -22.49 20.19
CA SER A 282 3.59 -23.57 20.73
C SER A 282 3.55 -24.84 19.86
N GLY A 283 2.49 -25.02 19.07
CA GLY A 283 2.35 -26.14 18.14
C GLY A 283 3.16 -26.01 16.85
N THR A 284 3.94 -24.94 16.67
CA THR A 284 4.70 -24.70 15.44
C THR A 284 6.08 -24.12 15.74
N SER A 285 7.10 -24.50 14.95
CA SER A 285 8.45 -23.92 15.04
C SER A 285 8.60 -22.60 14.29
N ARG A 286 7.57 -22.20 13.51
CA ARG A 286 7.53 -21.00 12.68
C ARG A 286 7.49 -19.72 13.51
N ASN A 287 8.09 -18.66 13.00
CA ASN A 287 8.04 -17.32 13.59
C ASN A 287 6.76 -16.61 13.12
N ILE A 288 5.72 -16.64 13.96
CA ILE A 288 4.42 -16.03 13.65
C ILE A 288 4.14 -14.91 14.64
N LYS A 289 3.70 -13.77 14.12
CA LYS A 289 3.26 -12.60 14.90
C LYS A 289 1.75 -12.45 14.80
N VAL A 290 1.07 -12.21 15.90
CA VAL A 290 -0.38 -11.98 15.94
C VAL A 290 -0.63 -10.58 16.48
N CYS A 291 -1.24 -9.72 15.67
CA CYS A 291 -1.58 -8.35 16.05
C CYS A 291 -3.09 -8.23 16.21
N ILE A 292 -3.55 -7.78 17.38
CA ILE A 292 -4.97 -7.70 17.75
C ILE A 292 -5.26 -6.42 18.52
N GLY A 293 -6.44 -5.84 18.28
CA GLY A 293 -6.88 -4.65 18.99
C GLY A 293 -7.74 -4.98 20.20
N VAL A 294 -7.54 -4.21 21.27
CA VAL A 294 -8.28 -4.26 22.52
C VAL A 294 -8.74 -2.86 22.86
N ASP A 295 -10.05 -2.69 23.02
CA ASP A 295 -10.67 -1.42 23.36
C ASP A 295 -11.31 -1.48 24.75
N GLY A 296 -11.50 -0.32 25.36
CA GLY A 296 -12.32 -0.17 26.57
C GLY A 296 -11.94 1.02 27.42
N PHE A 297 -12.00 0.84 28.73
CA PHE A 297 -11.89 1.86 29.77
C PHE A 297 -12.90 3.02 29.63
N PHE A 298 -14.02 2.91 30.35
CA PHE A 298 -14.98 3.98 30.57
C PHE A 298 -14.96 4.44 32.04
N ASP A 299 -14.37 5.61 32.29
CA ASP A 299 -14.46 6.30 33.59
C ASP A 299 -15.78 7.07 33.81
N ARG A 300 -16.73 6.91 32.88
CA ARG A 300 -17.97 7.67 32.78
C ARG A 300 -19.16 6.74 32.50
N PRO A 301 -20.40 7.16 32.80
CA PRO A 301 -21.59 6.39 32.44
C PRO A 301 -21.58 6.06 30.94
N VAL A 302 -21.93 4.83 30.59
CA VAL A 302 -21.97 4.36 29.21
C VAL A 302 -23.05 5.14 28.46
N ALA A 303 -22.65 6.19 27.74
CA ALA A 303 -23.51 6.78 26.74
C ALA A 303 -23.68 5.79 25.58
N GLU A 304 -24.82 5.83 24.89
CA GLU A 304 -25.05 5.01 23.71
C GLU A 304 -23.92 5.27 22.71
N ASP A 305 -23.08 4.27 22.51
CA ASP A 305 -21.95 4.30 21.58
C ASP A 305 -20.78 5.25 21.90
N ALA A 306 -20.46 5.45 23.18
CA ALA A 306 -19.32 6.28 23.59
C ALA A 306 -17.96 5.80 23.04
N TYR A 307 -17.03 6.73 22.81
CA TYR A 307 -15.63 6.42 22.48
C TYR A 307 -14.92 5.75 23.66
N ASP A 308 -14.21 4.67 23.37
CA ASP A 308 -13.37 3.92 24.32
C ASP A 308 -12.09 4.71 24.61
N GLN A 309 -11.73 4.85 25.88
CA GLN A 309 -10.53 5.61 26.23
C GLN A 309 -9.24 4.87 25.88
N ASP A 310 -9.23 3.55 26.11
CA ASP A 310 -8.20 2.67 25.61
C ASP A 310 -8.60 2.21 24.21
N GLN A 311 -7.77 2.54 23.22
CA GLN A 311 -7.81 1.99 21.87
C GLN A 311 -6.39 1.53 21.55
N ILE A 312 -6.14 0.23 21.74
CA ILE A 312 -4.80 -0.36 21.80
C ILE A 312 -4.66 -1.48 20.79
N ALA A 313 -3.49 -1.60 20.17
CA ALA A 313 -3.05 -2.81 19.49
C ALA A 313 -1.92 -3.48 20.27
N ILE A 314 -2.01 -4.80 20.44
CA ILE A 314 -0.94 -5.64 20.99
C ILE A 314 -0.46 -6.62 19.92
N THR A 315 0.85 -6.87 19.92
CA THR A 315 1.46 -7.90 19.07
C THR A 315 2.10 -8.97 19.92
N ILE A 316 1.73 -10.23 19.67
CA ILE A 316 2.14 -11.40 20.43
C ILE A 316 2.89 -12.37 19.52
N ASP A 317 3.93 -13.01 20.04
CA ASP A 317 4.54 -14.19 19.45
C ASP A 317 4.64 -15.34 20.46
N ARG A 318 5.33 -16.43 20.10
CA ARG A 318 5.49 -17.60 20.98
C ARG A 318 6.14 -17.29 22.34
N THR A 319 6.86 -16.17 22.46
CA THR A 319 7.51 -15.73 23.70
C THR A 319 6.56 -14.90 24.58
N GLY A 320 5.63 -14.17 23.97
CA GLY A 320 4.63 -13.35 24.64
C GLY A 320 4.35 -12.05 23.91
N ILE A 321 3.85 -11.05 24.63
CA ILE A 321 3.63 -9.70 24.07
C ILE A 321 4.98 -9.04 23.77
N ILE A 322 5.19 -8.70 22.50
CA ILE A 322 6.44 -8.10 21.99
C ILE A 322 6.27 -6.62 21.61
N SER A 323 5.05 -6.18 21.33
CA SER A 323 4.75 -4.79 20.99
C SER A 323 3.38 -4.39 21.53
N ILE A 324 3.24 -3.14 21.95
CA ILE A 324 1.99 -2.53 22.40
C ILE A 324 1.98 -1.09 21.90
N CYS A 325 0.86 -0.65 21.31
CA CYS A 325 0.71 0.73 20.91
C CYS A 325 -0.72 1.24 21.02
N ARG A 326 -0.84 2.49 21.47
CA ARG A 326 -2.09 3.23 21.62
C ARG A 326 -2.34 4.15 20.43
N LYS A 327 -3.61 4.38 20.10
CA LYS A 327 -3.99 5.39 19.12
C LYS A 327 -3.32 6.74 19.40
N PHE A 328 -2.79 7.37 18.36
CA PHE A 328 -2.14 8.69 18.42
C PHE A 328 -2.89 9.75 17.61
N TYR A 329 -3.73 9.33 16.65
CA TYR A 329 -4.49 10.24 15.79
C TYR A 329 -6.01 10.00 15.96
N PRO A 330 -6.74 10.93 16.62
CA PRO A 330 -8.19 10.81 16.77
C PRO A 330 -8.91 11.14 15.45
N SER A 331 -10.14 10.66 15.30
CA SER A 331 -11.00 10.93 14.14
C SER A 331 -11.48 12.37 14.07
N ASP A 332 -11.74 12.97 15.23
CA ASP A 332 -12.27 14.31 15.41
C ASP A 332 -11.96 14.82 16.84
N ASP A 333 -12.34 16.06 17.13
CA ASP A 333 -12.08 16.66 18.45
C ASP A 333 -12.98 16.10 19.55
N THR A 334 -14.12 15.49 19.21
CA THR A 334 -14.97 14.82 20.20
C THR A 334 -14.28 13.56 20.68
N GLU A 335 -13.75 12.75 19.77
CA GLU A 335 -12.93 11.59 20.13
C GLU A 335 -11.68 12.03 20.87
N ARG A 336 -10.95 13.04 20.37
CA ARG A 336 -9.71 13.57 21.00
C ARG A 336 -9.89 13.86 22.49
N ASN A 337 -11.01 14.47 22.85
CA ASN A 337 -11.30 14.85 24.24
C ASN A 337 -11.88 13.70 25.08
N SER A 338 -12.19 12.58 24.44
CA SER A 338 -12.85 11.42 25.05
C SER A 338 -11.93 10.23 25.20
N ILE A 339 -10.74 10.24 24.59
CA ILE A 339 -9.81 9.10 24.58
C ILE A 339 -8.43 9.45 25.12
N ILE A 340 -7.71 8.43 25.57
CA ILE A 340 -6.29 8.57 25.92
C ILE A 340 -5.50 8.35 24.64
N LEU A 341 -4.72 9.36 24.24
CA LEU A 341 -3.84 9.29 23.08
C LEU A 341 -2.40 8.98 23.50
N ALA A 342 -1.67 8.27 22.65
CA ALA A 342 -0.22 8.23 22.73
C ALA A 342 0.36 9.65 22.56
N LYS A 343 1.43 9.97 23.31
CA LYS A 343 2.07 11.30 23.21
C LYS A 343 2.72 11.49 21.84
N ASN A 344 3.28 10.41 21.28
CA ASN A 344 3.89 10.37 19.96
C ASN A 344 3.50 9.07 19.21
N HIS A 345 3.46 9.13 17.88
CA HIS A 345 3.24 7.98 17.01
C HIS A 345 4.32 6.89 17.07
N HIS A 346 5.49 7.14 17.67
CA HIS A 346 6.50 6.11 17.92
C HIS A 346 6.37 5.43 19.29
N ASP A 347 5.59 6.02 20.20
CA ASP A 347 5.49 5.54 21.57
C ASP A 347 4.81 4.17 21.59
N GLY A 348 5.41 3.26 22.36
CA GLY A 348 4.74 2.04 22.81
C GLY A 348 4.31 2.15 24.27
N GLU A 349 3.78 1.07 24.84
CA GLU A 349 3.26 1.05 26.21
C GLU A 349 3.88 -0.05 27.06
N LEU A 350 3.86 0.14 28.39
CA LEU A 350 4.31 -0.86 29.37
C LEU A 350 5.74 -1.39 29.08
N GLY A 351 6.63 -0.51 28.60
CA GLY A 351 8.00 -0.85 28.24
C GLY A 351 8.15 -1.68 26.96
N LYS A 352 7.07 -1.87 26.19
CA LYS A 352 7.09 -2.54 24.88
C LYS A 352 7.10 -1.49 23.76
N PRO A 353 7.81 -1.75 22.65
CA PRO A 353 7.83 -0.84 21.50
C PRO A 353 6.50 -0.89 20.73
N ARG A 354 6.22 0.13 19.90
CA ARG A 354 5.14 0.06 18.90
C ARG A 354 5.51 -0.85 17.73
N ILE A 355 6.69 -0.63 17.14
CA ILE A 355 7.14 -1.33 15.94
C ILE A 355 7.60 -2.73 16.34
N PHE A 356 7.17 -3.73 15.58
CA PHE A 356 7.64 -5.10 15.73
C PHE A 356 8.30 -5.58 14.44
N GLU A 357 9.07 -6.67 14.53
CA GLU A 357 9.85 -7.19 13.42
C GLU A 357 9.51 -8.66 13.14
N LEU A 358 9.48 -9.01 11.86
CA LEU A 358 9.52 -10.39 11.38
C LEU A 358 10.64 -10.51 10.33
N ASN A 359 11.63 -11.36 10.60
CA ASN A 359 12.70 -11.69 9.64
C ASN A 359 13.41 -10.45 9.03
N GLY A 360 13.69 -9.42 9.83
CA GLY A 360 14.30 -8.17 9.37
C GLY A 360 13.33 -7.14 8.76
N VAL A 361 12.03 -7.44 8.70
CA VAL A 361 10.98 -6.57 8.16
C VAL A 361 10.23 -5.91 9.31
N ARG A 362 10.14 -4.58 9.29
CA ARG A 362 9.59 -3.78 10.38
C ARG A 362 8.15 -3.36 10.08
N PHE A 363 7.26 -3.68 11.02
CA PHE A 363 5.82 -3.44 10.90
C PHE A 363 5.40 -2.29 11.81
N PHE A 364 4.66 -1.34 11.26
CA PHE A 364 4.08 -0.22 11.99
C PHE A 364 2.57 -0.41 12.16
N PRO A 365 2.07 -0.67 13.37
CA PRO A 365 0.65 -0.73 13.63
C PRO A 365 0.03 0.67 13.68
N PHE A 366 -1.07 0.85 12.96
CA PHE A 366 -2.00 1.97 13.03
C PHE A 366 -3.28 1.53 13.73
N VAL A 367 -3.66 2.20 14.81
CA VAL A 367 -4.96 1.99 15.46
C VAL A 367 -6.01 2.87 14.78
N CYS A 368 -6.88 2.24 13.98
CA CYS A 368 -7.97 2.89 13.27
C CYS A 368 -7.54 4.17 12.52
N TYR A 369 -7.92 5.36 13.00
CA TYR A 369 -7.65 6.65 12.36
C TYR A 369 -6.19 7.11 12.38
N ASP A 370 -5.29 6.42 13.10
CA ASP A 370 -3.83 6.62 13.04
C ASP A 370 -3.32 6.73 11.60
N VAL A 371 -3.93 6.00 10.66
CA VAL A 371 -3.49 5.94 9.27
C VAL A 371 -3.67 7.26 8.49
N TYR A 372 -4.49 8.20 8.97
CA TYR A 372 -4.65 9.51 8.34
C TYR A 372 -3.58 10.52 8.76
N GLY A 373 -2.98 10.32 9.94
CA GLY A 373 -1.93 11.18 10.49
C GLY A 373 -0.79 11.47 9.51
N PRO A 374 -0.15 10.45 8.90
CA PRO A 374 0.94 10.63 7.94
C PRO A 374 0.70 11.73 6.92
N TRP A 375 -0.50 11.79 6.34
CA TRP A 375 -0.84 12.71 5.26
C TRP A 375 -1.36 14.06 5.75
N HIS A 376 -2.17 14.06 6.82
CA HIS A 376 -2.75 15.29 7.36
C HIS A 376 -1.74 16.15 8.13
N GLU A 377 -0.83 15.52 8.87
CA GLU A 377 0.20 16.21 9.66
C GLU A 377 1.60 15.60 9.40
N PRO A 378 2.14 15.63 8.16
CA PRO A 378 3.35 14.89 7.78
C PRO A 378 4.62 15.31 8.54
N ARG A 379 4.65 16.56 9.05
CA ARG A 379 5.74 17.04 9.89
C ARG A 379 5.69 16.47 11.30
N LYS A 380 4.50 16.18 11.81
CA LYS A 380 4.26 15.62 13.15
C LYS A 380 4.38 14.11 13.14
N TYR A 381 3.98 13.47 12.04
CA TYR A 381 4.06 12.03 11.84
C TYR A 381 4.93 11.70 10.61
N PRO A 382 6.24 11.99 10.67
CA PRO A 382 7.17 11.58 9.63
C PRO A 382 7.23 10.06 9.52
N LYS A 383 7.75 9.55 8.40
CA LYS A 383 7.87 8.11 8.20
C LYS A 383 8.77 7.50 9.30
N PRO A 384 8.27 6.53 10.09
CA PRO A 384 9.10 5.75 10.99
C PRO A 384 10.08 4.85 10.22
N ASP A 385 11.03 4.27 10.94
CA ASP A 385 11.80 3.13 10.44
C ASP A 385 10.91 1.88 10.39
N ALA A 386 10.08 1.82 9.34
CA ALA A 386 9.12 0.77 9.05
C ALA A 386 9.04 0.49 7.55
N ASP A 387 8.77 -0.78 7.23
CA ASP A 387 8.66 -1.29 5.86
C ASP A 387 7.20 -1.53 5.46
N ILE A 388 6.34 -1.87 6.42
CA ILE A 388 4.93 -2.23 6.20
C ILE A 388 4.04 -1.56 7.24
N GLY A 389 2.93 -0.98 6.80
CA GLY A 389 1.87 -0.51 7.68
C GLY A 389 0.80 -1.58 7.91
N VAL A 390 0.33 -1.73 9.14
CA VAL A 390 -0.80 -2.62 9.47
C VAL A 390 -1.89 -1.86 10.22
N ASN A 391 -3.12 -1.83 9.72
CA ASN A 391 -4.18 -1.00 10.27
C ASN A 391 -5.33 -1.82 10.86
N LEU A 392 -5.51 -1.68 12.17
CA LEU A 392 -6.55 -2.34 12.94
C LEU A 392 -7.73 -1.38 13.08
N ILE A 393 -8.75 -1.52 12.23
CA ILE A 393 -9.93 -0.66 12.22
C ILE A 393 -10.99 -1.28 13.13
N HIS A 394 -11.68 -0.46 13.93
CA HIS A 394 -12.72 -0.95 14.83
C HIS A 394 -13.88 -1.60 14.07
N ARG A 395 -14.66 -0.81 13.30
CA ARG A 395 -15.87 -1.33 12.66
C ARG A 395 -16.42 -0.46 11.54
N PHE A 396 -17.28 -1.07 10.74
CA PHE A 396 -18.16 -0.43 9.79
C PHE A 396 -19.62 -0.82 10.01
N ARG A 397 -20.51 0.17 10.13
CA ARG A 397 -21.96 -0.01 10.31
C ARG A 397 -22.70 -0.16 8.98
N PRO A 398 -23.98 -0.58 9.01
CA PRO A 398 -24.84 -0.60 7.83
C PRO A 398 -24.83 0.73 7.06
N LYS A 399 -24.98 0.65 5.74
CA LYS A 399 -25.01 1.84 4.88
C LYS A 399 -26.15 2.77 5.29
N GLY A 400 -25.86 4.06 5.43
CA GLY A 400 -26.82 5.07 5.89
C GLY A 400 -26.74 5.37 7.40
N GLU A 401 -26.04 4.55 8.19
CA GLU A 401 -25.73 4.85 9.59
C GLU A 401 -24.39 5.63 9.73
N PHE A 402 -24.13 6.21 10.91
CA PHE A 402 -22.80 6.72 11.26
C PHE A 402 -21.75 5.59 11.20
N LEU A 403 -20.49 5.90 10.87
CA LEU A 403 -19.40 4.91 10.66
C LEU A 403 -19.67 3.88 9.55
N CYS A 404 -20.40 4.23 8.50
CA CYS A 404 -20.69 3.30 7.39
C CYS A 404 -19.72 3.36 6.21
N GLN A 405 -18.73 4.26 6.21
CA GLN A 405 -17.88 4.55 5.04
C GLN A 405 -16.65 3.63 4.96
N GLU A 406 -16.83 2.36 4.64
CA GLU A 406 -15.72 1.39 4.55
C GLU A 406 -14.67 1.74 3.49
N ASN A 407 -15.10 2.41 2.42
CA ASN A 407 -14.25 2.79 1.30
C ASN A 407 -13.33 3.97 1.64
N TYR A 408 -13.65 4.73 2.69
CA TYR A 408 -12.89 5.92 3.06
C TYR A 408 -11.46 5.55 3.51
N PHE A 409 -11.29 4.40 4.17
CA PHE A 409 -9.99 3.90 4.61
C PHE A 409 -9.05 3.53 3.46
N PRO A 410 -9.38 2.59 2.54
CA PRO A 410 -8.45 2.25 1.46
C PRO A 410 -8.23 3.41 0.48
N LEU A 411 -9.28 4.17 0.15
CA LEU A 411 -9.21 5.21 -0.89
C LEU A 411 -8.61 6.53 -0.42
N ASN A 412 -8.59 6.80 0.88
CA ASN A 412 -7.94 7.99 1.45
C ASN A 412 -6.87 7.49 2.40
N GLY A 413 -7.16 7.29 3.69
CA GLY A 413 -6.18 7.04 4.74
C GLY A 413 -5.03 6.10 4.35
N TRP A 414 -5.33 4.90 3.86
CA TRP A 414 -4.28 3.95 3.45
C TRP A 414 -3.50 4.43 2.22
N SER A 415 -4.19 4.83 1.16
CA SER A 415 -3.50 5.31 -0.06
C SER A 415 -2.69 6.58 0.17
N GLU A 416 -3.16 7.47 1.04
CA GLU A 416 -2.51 8.70 1.47
C GLU A 416 -1.26 8.39 2.31
N ALA A 417 -1.39 7.53 3.32
CA ALA A 417 -0.24 7.04 4.09
C ALA A 417 0.77 6.29 3.22
N SER A 418 0.31 5.41 2.32
CA SER A 418 1.17 4.69 1.39
C SER A 418 1.92 5.65 0.46
N CYS A 419 1.24 6.70 -0.03
CA CYS A 419 1.85 7.74 -0.84
C CYS A 419 2.90 8.55 -0.05
N GLN A 420 2.60 8.92 1.20
CA GLN A 420 3.48 9.73 2.03
C GLN A 420 4.69 8.94 2.55
N TRP A 421 4.47 7.72 3.04
CA TRP A 421 5.48 6.90 3.70
C TRP A 421 6.14 5.89 2.77
N LYS A 422 5.65 5.71 1.54
CA LYS A 422 6.22 4.78 0.55
C LYS A 422 6.29 3.34 1.07
N ILE A 423 5.22 2.89 1.72
CA ILE A 423 5.07 1.52 2.23
C ILE A 423 3.73 0.93 1.79
N PRO A 424 3.61 -0.38 1.58
CA PRO A 424 2.31 -1.03 1.48
C PRO A 424 1.59 -1.00 2.83
N LEU A 425 0.27 -1.06 2.79
CA LEU A 425 -0.57 -1.19 3.98
C LEU A 425 -1.48 -2.41 3.89
N PHE A 426 -1.63 -3.08 5.01
CA PHE A 426 -2.59 -4.16 5.20
C PHE A 426 -3.57 -3.78 6.29
N GLY A 427 -4.84 -4.09 6.14
CA GLY A 427 -5.85 -3.67 7.09
C GLY A 427 -6.96 -4.67 7.30
N THR A 428 -7.63 -4.51 8.43
CA THR A 428 -8.67 -5.40 8.94
C THR A 428 -9.76 -4.57 9.63
N SER A 429 -10.99 -5.08 9.66
CA SER A 429 -12.13 -4.43 10.33
C SER A 429 -13.26 -5.42 10.67
N ILE A 430 -14.20 -4.96 11.48
CA ILE A 430 -15.47 -5.64 11.77
C ILE A 430 -16.59 -5.01 10.92
N PHE A 431 -17.24 -5.79 10.07
CA PHE A 431 -18.45 -5.41 9.35
C PHE A 431 -19.68 -5.77 10.18
N PHE A 432 -20.30 -4.76 10.76
CA PHE A 432 -21.38 -4.92 11.73
C PHE A 432 -22.74 -4.91 11.05
N ARG A 433 -23.54 -5.96 11.30
CA ARG A 433 -24.90 -6.16 10.74
C ARG A 433 -24.97 -5.97 9.23
N ARG A 434 -23.88 -6.28 8.53
CA ARG A 434 -23.77 -6.16 7.07
C ARG A 434 -22.80 -7.19 6.51
N SER A 435 -22.93 -7.49 5.23
CA SER A 435 -21.99 -8.35 4.53
C SER A 435 -20.65 -7.65 4.30
N ILE A 436 -19.57 -8.43 4.30
CA ILE A 436 -18.24 -8.00 3.86
C ILE A 436 -18.30 -7.79 2.34
N PRO A 437 -17.98 -6.60 1.81
CA PRO A 437 -17.91 -6.40 0.38
C PRO A 437 -16.79 -7.24 -0.23
N SER A 438 -17.09 -7.98 -1.29
CA SER A 438 -16.14 -8.89 -1.94
C SER A 438 -14.94 -8.17 -2.56
N ASP A 439 -15.10 -6.89 -2.92
CA ASP A 439 -14.09 -6.05 -3.55
C ASP A 439 -13.36 -5.12 -2.56
N TRP A 440 -13.77 -5.07 -1.29
CA TRP A 440 -13.11 -4.23 -0.29
C TRP A 440 -11.68 -4.71 -0.07
N PRO A 441 -10.63 -3.95 -0.37
CA PRO A 441 -9.27 -4.46 -0.29
C PRO A 441 -8.80 -4.58 1.17
N THR A 442 -7.94 -5.55 1.46
CA THR A 442 -7.25 -5.67 2.76
C THR A 442 -5.73 -5.55 2.65
N GLY A 443 -5.21 -5.38 1.44
CA GLY A 443 -3.83 -5.01 1.18
C GLY A 443 -3.80 -3.99 0.05
N ILE A 444 -3.07 -2.89 0.22
CA ILE A 444 -2.91 -1.86 -0.80
C ILE A 444 -1.47 -1.39 -0.90
N VAL A 445 -1.12 -0.83 -2.06
CA VAL A 445 0.11 -0.08 -2.27
C VAL A 445 -0.15 1.09 -3.22
N TRP A 446 0.35 2.27 -2.86
CA TRP A 446 0.35 3.42 -3.76
C TRP A 446 1.51 3.32 -4.75
N THR A 447 1.21 3.29 -6.04
CA THR A 447 2.22 3.24 -7.12
C THR A 447 2.26 4.51 -7.98
N GLY A 448 1.33 5.46 -7.76
CA GLY A 448 1.12 6.65 -8.58
C GLY A 448 2.13 7.81 -8.41
N GLY A 449 3.31 7.55 -7.83
CA GLY A 449 4.37 8.55 -7.63
C GLY A 449 4.28 9.32 -6.31
N ASP A 450 4.75 10.58 -6.30
CA ASP A 450 4.81 11.43 -5.09
C ASP A 450 3.60 12.32 -4.88
N VAL A 451 2.74 12.45 -5.89
CA VAL A 451 1.52 13.25 -5.80
C VAL A 451 0.34 12.31 -5.65
N TRP A 452 -0.27 12.32 -4.47
CA TRP A 452 -1.49 11.57 -4.25
C TRP A 452 -2.62 12.13 -5.13
N LYS A 453 -3.37 11.20 -5.73
CA LYS A 453 -4.62 11.47 -6.43
C LYS A 453 -5.60 10.40 -5.99
N LYS A 454 -6.86 10.78 -5.77
CA LYS A 454 -7.88 9.84 -5.32
C LYS A 454 -7.93 8.60 -6.24
N PRO A 455 -7.54 7.42 -5.75
CA PRO A 455 -7.47 6.20 -6.56
C PRO A 455 -8.84 5.53 -6.68
N ARG A 456 -8.90 4.48 -7.50
CA ARG A 456 -9.93 3.43 -7.41
C ARG A 456 -9.27 2.17 -6.87
N TYR A 457 -10.05 1.23 -6.34
CA TYR A 457 -9.50 -0.04 -5.82
C TYR A 457 -8.55 -0.75 -6.81
N PRO A 458 -8.88 -0.95 -8.10
CA PRO A 458 -7.98 -1.65 -9.01
C PRO A 458 -6.60 -0.99 -9.18
N ASP A 459 -6.51 0.32 -8.88
CA ASP A 459 -5.28 1.08 -9.04
C ASP A 459 -4.32 0.88 -7.83
N ILE A 460 -4.83 0.40 -6.68
CA ILE A 460 -4.07 0.30 -5.42
C ILE A 460 -4.14 -1.06 -4.73
N THR A 461 -5.10 -1.93 -5.08
CA THR A 461 -5.32 -3.21 -4.40
C THR A 461 -4.21 -4.22 -4.69
N LEU A 462 -3.57 -4.70 -3.63
CA LEU A 462 -2.72 -5.88 -3.69
C LEU A 462 -3.58 -7.13 -3.79
N PRO A 463 -3.31 -8.04 -4.74
CA PRO A 463 -4.07 -9.28 -4.84
C PRO A 463 -3.75 -10.23 -3.68
N CYS A 464 -4.78 -10.66 -2.94
CA CYS A 464 -4.67 -11.76 -1.98
C CYS A 464 -4.69 -13.12 -2.69
N ASP A 465 -4.19 -14.14 -2.01
CA ASP A 465 -4.29 -15.53 -2.43
C ASP A 465 -5.74 -15.99 -2.37
N THR A 466 -6.14 -16.80 -3.36
CA THR A 466 -7.52 -17.28 -3.49
C THR A 466 -7.59 -18.81 -3.38
N PRO A 467 -8.68 -19.35 -2.81
CA PRO A 467 -9.79 -18.64 -2.16
C PRO A 467 -9.43 -18.11 -0.76
N ALA A 468 -10.17 -17.09 -0.28
CA ALA A 468 -10.13 -16.68 1.12
C ALA A 468 -10.67 -17.80 2.03
N ILE A 469 -10.22 -17.84 3.29
CA ILE A 469 -10.72 -18.80 4.28
C ILE A 469 -11.94 -18.20 4.96
N THR A 470 -13.08 -18.87 4.89
CA THR A 470 -14.29 -18.47 5.64
C THR A 470 -14.47 -19.39 6.84
N ILE A 471 -14.62 -18.80 8.02
CA ILE A 471 -14.77 -19.53 9.29
C ILE A 471 -16.08 -19.07 9.94
N PRO A 472 -17.05 -19.97 10.18
CA PRO A 472 -18.26 -19.61 10.91
C PRO A 472 -17.93 -19.34 12.36
N LEU A 473 -18.50 -18.26 12.90
CA LEU A 473 -18.33 -17.80 14.28
C LEU A 473 -19.70 -17.69 14.95
N THR A 474 -19.72 -17.66 16.26
CA THR A 474 -20.92 -17.46 17.09
C THR A 474 -21.59 -16.13 16.75
N GLU A 475 -20.79 -15.06 16.62
CA GLU A 475 -21.31 -13.73 16.27
C GLU A 475 -21.55 -13.55 14.77
N GLY A 476 -21.09 -14.48 13.93
CA GLY A 476 -21.22 -14.38 12.48
C GLY A 476 -20.17 -15.18 11.73
N SER A 477 -19.13 -14.53 11.21
CA SER A 477 -18.08 -15.22 10.45
C SER A 477 -16.78 -14.42 10.37
N ALA A 478 -15.64 -15.11 10.26
CA ALA A 478 -14.38 -14.52 9.83
C ALA A 478 -14.11 -14.84 8.35
N GLU A 479 -13.57 -13.87 7.63
CA GLU A 479 -12.95 -14.04 6.32
C GLU A 479 -11.46 -13.72 6.44
N VAL A 480 -10.59 -14.71 6.22
CA VAL A 480 -9.14 -14.56 6.27
C VAL A 480 -8.59 -14.49 4.86
N ARG A 481 -7.89 -13.39 4.57
CA ARG A 481 -7.21 -13.18 3.28
C ARG A 481 -5.71 -13.23 3.48
N ILE A 482 -5.04 -14.09 2.72
CA ILE A 482 -3.61 -14.35 2.83
C ILE A 482 -2.87 -13.66 1.70
N PHE A 483 -1.69 -13.13 2.00
CA PHE A 483 -0.80 -12.49 1.05
C PHE A 483 0.57 -13.15 1.12
N THR A 484 0.84 -14.07 0.19
CA THR A 484 2.19 -14.56 -0.11
C THR A 484 2.85 -13.76 -1.24
N ASN A 485 4.17 -13.90 -1.42
CA ASN A 485 4.95 -13.25 -2.49
C ASN A 485 4.64 -11.75 -2.62
N ILE A 486 4.57 -11.04 -1.48
CA ILE A 486 4.12 -9.64 -1.41
C ILE A 486 5.00 -8.74 -2.29
N ALA A 487 6.31 -8.93 -2.24
CA ALA A 487 7.25 -8.19 -3.07
C ALA A 487 6.98 -8.39 -4.58
N GLY A 488 6.76 -9.64 -5.02
CA GLY A 488 6.42 -9.94 -6.41
C GLY A 488 5.08 -9.33 -6.85
N LYS A 489 4.08 -9.34 -5.96
CA LYS A 489 2.77 -8.69 -6.21
C LYS A 489 2.91 -7.18 -6.36
N ILE A 490 3.66 -6.52 -5.48
CA ILE A 490 3.96 -5.08 -5.60
C ILE A 490 4.67 -4.79 -6.92
N GLN A 491 5.67 -5.59 -7.30
CA GLN A 491 6.38 -5.43 -8.58
C GLN A 491 5.45 -5.56 -9.79
N SER A 492 4.50 -6.51 -9.74
CA SER A 492 3.53 -6.72 -10.83
C SER A 492 2.60 -5.53 -11.04
N MET A 493 2.20 -4.85 -9.97
CA MET A 493 1.39 -3.64 -10.05
C MET A 493 2.13 -2.46 -10.68
N LYS A 494 3.45 -2.37 -10.45
CA LYS A 494 4.30 -1.30 -11.02
C LYS A 494 4.48 -1.43 -12.53
N ARG A 495 4.39 -2.64 -13.10
CA ARG A 495 4.59 -2.90 -14.53
C ARG A 495 3.38 -2.54 -15.40
N ASN A 496 2.20 -2.29 -14.81
CA ASN A 496 0.94 -2.24 -15.57
C ASN A 496 0.03 -1.01 -15.39
N PRO A 497 0.48 0.22 -15.69
CA PRO A 497 -0.46 1.31 -15.97
C PRO A 497 -1.18 1.15 -17.32
N SER A 498 -0.57 0.47 -18.31
CA SER A 498 -1.03 0.43 -19.70
C SER A 498 -1.71 -0.88 -20.14
N GLU A 499 -1.38 -2.06 -19.59
CA GLU A 499 -2.02 -3.32 -20.04
C GLU A 499 -3.41 -3.61 -19.46
N ILE A 500 -3.81 -2.91 -18.38
CA ILE A 500 -5.17 -3.05 -17.82
C ILE A 500 -6.21 -2.47 -18.80
N ILE A 501 -5.81 -1.52 -19.67
CA ILE A 501 -6.64 -1.00 -20.75
C ILE A 501 -6.77 -2.04 -21.87
N THR A 502 -5.71 -2.79 -22.17
CA THR A 502 -5.70 -3.76 -23.28
C THR A 502 -6.44 -5.06 -22.94
N LYS A 503 -6.43 -5.52 -21.67
CA LYS A 503 -7.21 -6.71 -21.25
C LYS A 503 -8.71 -6.45 -21.12
N ASN A 504 -9.13 -5.22 -20.86
CA ASN A 504 -10.55 -4.84 -20.93
C ASN A 504 -11.06 -4.77 -22.38
N ASN A 505 -10.20 -4.44 -23.35
CA ASN A 505 -10.52 -4.52 -24.78
C ASN A 505 -10.57 -5.97 -25.29
N ALA A 506 -9.77 -6.89 -24.74
CA ALA A 506 -9.83 -8.31 -25.10
C ALA A 506 -11.07 -9.02 -24.51
N ARG A 507 -11.56 -8.61 -23.33
CA ARG A 507 -12.85 -9.10 -22.79
C ARG A 507 -14.07 -8.51 -23.49
N SER A 508 -13.94 -7.36 -24.17
CA SER A 508 -15.04 -6.79 -24.97
C SER A 508 -15.23 -7.48 -26.32
N GLN A 509 -14.27 -8.29 -26.78
CA GLN A 509 -14.38 -9.02 -28.05
C GLN A 509 -15.02 -10.42 -27.93
N ASN A 510 -15.15 -10.98 -26.72
CA ASN A 510 -15.74 -12.30 -26.49
C ASN A 510 -17.18 -12.28 -25.94
N ARG A 511 -17.84 -11.12 -25.96
CA ARG A 511 -19.27 -10.97 -25.57
C ARG A 511 -20.17 -10.52 -26.72
N SER A 512 -19.70 -10.67 -27.95
CA SER A 512 -20.42 -10.36 -29.19
C SER A 512 -21.17 -11.57 -29.75
N LEU A 513 -21.88 -12.33 -28.90
CA LEU A 513 -22.96 -13.21 -29.36
C LEU A 513 -24.10 -13.19 -28.34
N ALA A 514 -25.27 -12.81 -28.84
CA ALA A 514 -26.56 -12.64 -28.16
C ALA A 514 -26.66 -11.45 -27.18
N VAL A 515 -27.22 -10.35 -27.68
CA VAL A 515 -28.46 -9.71 -27.22
C VAL A 515 -28.68 -8.48 -28.11
N GLU A 516 -29.89 -8.35 -28.64
CA GLU A 516 -30.32 -7.33 -29.59
C GLU A 516 -30.00 -5.89 -29.12
N ARG A 517 -29.39 -5.12 -30.02
CA ARG A 517 -29.07 -3.70 -29.84
C ARG A 517 -30.34 -2.86 -29.97
N THR A 518 -30.75 -2.21 -28.89
CA THR A 518 -31.41 -0.90 -28.97
C THR A 518 -30.33 0.20 -28.97
N ASN A 519 -30.37 1.06 -29.99
CA ASN A 519 -29.46 2.17 -30.21
C ASN A 519 -29.44 3.14 -29.00
N ILE A 520 -28.29 3.31 -28.36
CA ILE A 520 -28.01 4.48 -27.51
C ILE A 520 -26.84 5.24 -28.15
N SER A 521 -27.15 6.42 -28.65
CA SER A 521 -26.23 7.39 -29.25
C SER A 521 -25.17 7.86 -28.26
N SER A 522 -23.95 8.08 -28.76
CA SER A 522 -22.88 8.78 -28.02
C SER A 522 -23.37 10.14 -27.51
N ILE A 523 -23.42 10.27 -26.19
CA ILE A 523 -23.95 11.44 -25.49
C ILE A 523 -22.96 12.61 -25.58
N ASN A 524 -23.42 13.76 -26.08
CA ASN A 524 -22.65 15.01 -26.12
C ASN A 524 -22.86 15.78 -24.79
N PRO A 525 -21.85 15.94 -23.93
CA PRO A 525 -21.98 16.64 -22.65
C PRO A 525 -22.41 18.11 -22.80
N ASN A 526 -22.07 18.77 -23.90
CA ASN A 526 -22.56 20.11 -24.20
C ASN A 526 -24.06 20.13 -24.52
N GLY A 527 -24.60 19.04 -25.07
CA GLY A 527 -26.03 18.86 -25.33
C GLY A 527 -26.83 18.66 -24.05
N ILE A 528 -26.39 17.75 -23.18
CA ILE A 528 -26.95 17.51 -21.84
C ILE A 528 -26.99 18.80 -21.03
N TYR A 529 -25.87 19.52 -20.98
CA TYR A 529 -25.74 20.77 -20.26
C TYR A 529 -26.69 21.85 -20.78
N ALA A 530 -26.72 22.06 -22.11
CA ALA A 530 -27.57 23.07 -22.74
C ALA A 530 -29.07 22.76 -22.53
N LYS A 531 -29.47 21.48 -22.61
CA LYS A 531 -30.85 21.03 -22.37
C LYS A 531 -31.27 21.34 -20.92
N LEU A 532 -30.50 20.87 -19.93
CA LEU A 532 -30.81 21.11 -18.52
C LEU A 532 -30.83 22.61 -18.17
N ARG A 533 -29.87 23.38 -18.72
CA ARG A 533 -29.83 24.84 -18.55
C ARG A 533 -31.10 25.52 -19.07
N LYS A 534 -31.52 25.16 -20.29
CA LYS A 534 -32.72 25.73 -20.92
C LYS A 534 -33.97 25.47 -20.09
N GLU A 535 -34.13 24.25 -19.58
CA GLU A 535 -35.29 23.87 -18.76
C GLU A 535 -35.30 24.64 -17.44
N LEU A 536 -34.19 24.69 -16.71
CA LEU A 536 -34.11 25.45 -15.46
C LEU A 536 -34.26 26.97 -15.66
N ASP A 537 -33.79 27.52 -16.79
CA ASP A 537 -34.01 28.93 -17.13
C ASP A 537 -35.50 29.24 -17.35
N SER A 538 -36.25 28.31 -17.93
CA SER A 538 -37.70 28.50 -18.10
C SER A 538 -38.46 28.54 -16.77
N PHE A 539 -37.96 27.86 -15.73
CA PHE A 539 -38.58 27.81 -14.40
C PHE A 539 -38.07 28.90 -13.46
N PHE A 540 -36.77 29.11 -13.41
CA PHE A 540 -36.09 29.91 -12.39
C PHE A 540 -35.35 31.13 -12.96
N GLY A 541 -35.45 31.40 -14.27
CA GLY A 541 -34.62 32.36 -15.00
C GLY A 541 -34.69 33.82 -14.53
N LYS A 542 -35.61 34.18 -13.63
CA LYS A 542 -35.68 35.52 -13.03
C LYS A 542 -34.55 35.81 -12.04
N SER A 543 -33.96 34.78 -11.42
CA SER A 543 -32.95 34.92 -10.37
C SER A 543 -31.77 33.97 -10.61
N VAL A 544 -31.01 34.23 -11.68
CA VAL A 544 -29.86 33.42 -12.08
C VAL A 544 -28.57 34.22 -12.11
N ILE A 545 -27.53 33.69 -11.44
CA ILE A 545 -26.18 34.24 -11.48
C ILE A 545 -25.35 33.41 -12.44
N ASP A 546 -24.89 34.03 -13.52
CA ASP A 546 -23.89 33.44 -14.41
C ASP A 546 -22.48 33.73 -13.87
N GLN A 547 -21.76 32.66 -13.51
CA GLN A 547 -20.38 32.73 -13.02
C GLN A 547 -19.45 32.05 -14.02
N LYS A 548 -18.15 32.35 -13.92
CA LYS A 548 -17.13 31.80 -14.84
C LYS A 548 -17.19 30.26 -14.97
N THR A 549 -17.47 29.56 -13.89
CA THR A 549 -17.41 28.09 -13.81
C THR A 549 -18.76 27.41 -13.63
N LYS A 550 -19.84 28.16 -13.38
CA LYS A 550 -21.16 27.59 -13.07
C LYS A 550 -22.27 28.63 -13.27
N PHE A 551 -23.50 28.17 -13.38
CA PHE A 551 -24.67 29.01 -13.16
C PHE A 551 -25.35 28.62 -11.86
N THR A 552 -25.82 29.63 -11.12
CA THR A 552 -26.49 29.42 -9.84
C THR A 552 -27.86 30.05 -9.88
N TYR A 553 -28.90 29.24 -9.73
CA TYR A 553 -30.28 29.66 -9.52
C TYR A 553 -30.48 29.96 -8.04
N ARG A 554 -31.02 31.13 -7.74
CA ARG A 554 -31.25 31.61 -6.37
C ARG A 554 -32.73 31.82 -6.13
N ALA A 555 -33.11 31.74 -4.88
CA ALA A 555 -34.49 31.92 -4.46
C ALA A 555 -34.55 32.75 -3.17
N GLU A 556 -35.74 33.23 -2.81
CA GLU A 556 -35.92 34.02 -1.59
C GLU A 556 -35.59 33.17 -0.36
N ASN A 557 -35.03 33.83 0.65
CA ASN A 557 -34.65 33.19 1.89
C ASN A 557 -35.85 32.97 2.81
N GLU A 558 -36.64 31.96 2.51
CA GLU A 558 -37.82 31.56 3.31
C GLU A 558 -37.46 30.71 4.53
N ILE A 559 -36.25 30.14 4.56
CA ILE A 559 -35.82 29.22 5.62
C ILE A 559 -35.14 29.92 6.81
N GLY A 560 -35.09 31.26 6.82
CA GLY A 560 -34.57 32.04 7.94
C GLY A 560 -33.03 32.11 8.04
N TYR A 561 -32.31 31.89 6.94
CA TYR A 561 -30.85 31.93 6.95
C TYR A 561 -30.33 33.34 7.32
N PRO A 562 -29.39 33.50 8.27
CA PRO A 562 -29.00 34.83 8.75
C PRO A 562 -28.39 35.73 7.65
N ASN A 563 -28.75 37.01 7.66
CA ASN A 563 -28.11 38.09 6.89
C ASN A 563 -28.11 37.92 5.35
N LYS A 564 -29.02 37.11 4.79
CA LYS A 564 -29.18 36.95 3.34
C LYS A 564 -30.63 37.14 2.93
N LYS A 565 -30.88 37.87 1.84
CA LYS A 565 -32.23 38.00 1.25
C LYS A 565 -32.55 36.87 0.28
N GLU A 566 -31.53 36.31 -0.35
CA GLU A 566 -31.63 35.21 -1.30
C GLU A 566 -30.57 34.15 -0.99
N LEU A 567 -30.87 32.90 -1.32
CA LEU A 567 -29.97 31.77 -1.16
C LEU A 567 -29.83 30.97 -2.45
N ASP A 568 -28.72 30.23 -2.55
CA ASP A 568 -28.44 29.37 -3.69
C ASP A 568 -29.33 28.13 -3.61
N MET A 569 -30.00 27.80 -4.70
CA MET A 569 -30.96 26.70 -4.76
C MET A 569 -30.43 25.55 -5.63
N ILE A 570 -29.95 25.87 -6.83
CA ILE A 570 -29.33 24.92 -7.76
C ILE A 570 -28.10 25.57 -8.39
N SER A 571 -26.95 24.91 -8.32
CA SER A 571 -25.74 25.27 -9.08
C SER A 571 -25.46 24.23 -10.16
N LEU A 572 -25.31 24.64 -11.41
CA LEU A 572 -24.86 23.80 -12.52
C LEU A 572 -23.47 24.22 -13.00
N PHE A 573 -22.51 23.30 -12.99
CA PHE A 573 -21.14 23.60 -13.39
C PHE A 573 -20.98 23.49 -14.91
N LYS A 574 -20.33 24.48 -15.51
CA LYS A 574 -20.03 24.52 -16.95
C LYS A 574 -19.11 23.34 -17.30
N PRO A 575 -19.36 22.58 -18.38
CA PRO A 575 -18.48 21.50 -18.81
C PRO A 575 -17.07 22.02 -19.06
N THR A 576 -16.06 21.27 -18.63
CA THR A 576 -14.65 21.59 -18.94
C THR A 576 -14.26 20.91 -20.25
N ILE A 577 -13.31 21.49 -20.99
CA ILE A 577 -12.86 21.01 -22.31
C ILE A 577 -12.32 19.56 -22.23
N SER A 578 -11.92 19.09 -21.05
CA SER A 578 -11.48 17.71 -20.79
C SER A 578 -12.64 16.75 -20.48
N GLY A 579 -13.37 16.35 -21.53
CA GLY A 579 -13.86 14.97 -21.74
C GLY A 579 -14.77 14.24 -20.74
N SER A 580 -15.25 14.85 -19.64
CA SER A 580 -16.24 14.16 -18.79
C SER A 580 -17.63 14.25 -19.44
N ASN A 581 -18.24 13.12 -19.80
CA ASN A 581 -19.61 13.03 -20.33
C ASN A 581 -20.69 13.32 -19.26
N GLN A 582 -20.37 14.12 -18.24
CA GLN A 582 -21.22 14.32 -17.06
C GLN A 582 -21.34 15.82 -16.74
N VAL A 583 -22.50 16.22 -16.23
CA VAL A 583 -22.78 17.58 -15.76
C VAL A 583 -22.86 17.58 -14.24
N ARG A 584 -21.87 18.21 -13.60
CA ARG A 584 -21.85 18.36 -12.15
C ARG A 584 -22.89 19.38 -11.70
N PHE A 585 -23.55 19.09 -10.58
CA PHE A 585 -24.49 20.00 -9.94
C PHE A 585 -24.27 20.10 -8.42
N ARG A 586 -24.83 21.16 -7.82
CA ARG A 586 -25.21 21.19 -6.41
C ARG A 586 -26.67 21.57 -6.27
N VAL A 587 -27.40 20.85 -5.42
CA VAL A 587 -28.79 21.18 -5.06
C VAL A 587 -28.86 21.45 -3.57
N TYR A 588 -29.49 22.55 -3.16
CA TYR A 588 -29.70 22.88 -1.76
C TYR A 588 -31.12 22.46 -1.37
N PRO A 589 -31.31 21.26 -0.80
CA PRO A 589 -32.61 20.61 -0.76
C PRO A 589 -33.62 21.37 0.11
N HIS A 590 -33.21 21.96 1.22
CA HIS A 590 -34.14 22.72 2.08
C HIS A 590 -34.61 24.02 1.44
N ILE A 591 -33.74 24.70 0.70
CA ILE A 591 -34.05 25.95 0.00
C ILE A 591 -34.99 25.67 -1.18
N LEU A 592 -34.66 24.63 -1.95
CA LEU A 592 -35.49 24.17 -3.07
C LEU A 592 -36.86 23.69 -2.59
N ALA A 593 -36.91 22.93 -1.49
CA ALA A 593 -38.16 22.44 -0.92
C ALA A 593 -39.08 23.58 -0.47
N SER A 594 -38.55 24.57 0.25
CA SER A 594 -39.34 25.73 0.71
C SER A 594 -39.96 26.49 -0.45
N ASN A 595 -39.13 26.87 -1.44
CA ASN A 595 -39.56 27.67 -2.58
C ASN A 595 -40.46 26.89 -3.56
N MET A 596 -40.51 25.56 -3.44
CA MET A 596 -41.42 24.70 -4.21
C MET A 596 -42.62 24.21 -3.38
N GLY A 597 -42.80 24.64 -2.13
CA GLY A 597 -43.91 24.18 -1.29
C GLY A 597 -43.84 22.68 -0.91
N ILE A 598 -42.64 22.09 -0.93
CA ILE A 598 -42.42 20.67 -0.61
C ILE A 598 -42.16 20.52 0.89
N GLN A 599 -42.96 19.68 1.54
CA GLN A 599 -42.91 19.52 3.01
C GLN A 599 -41.65 18.81 3.51
N ASN A 600 -41.05 17.94 2.70
CA ASN A 600 -39.89 17.15 3.11
C ASN A 600 -38.74 17.24 2.10
N ALA A 601 -37.66 17.90 2.51
CA ALA A 601 -36.44 18.04 1.72
C ALA A 601 -35.78 16.69 1.35
N ALA A 602 -36.05 15.61 2.10
CA ALA A 602 -35.54 14.28 1.79
C ALA A 602 -36.14 13.68 0.50
N GLU A 603 -37.28 14.18 0.03
CA GLU A 603 -37.88 13.75 -1.25
C GLU A 603 -37.00 14.19 -2.44
N ILE A 604 -36.28 15.30 -2.30
CA ILE A 604 -35.33 15.79 -3.31
C ILE A 604 -34.15 14.84 -3.47
N ILE A 605 -33.72 14.12 -2.44
CA ILE A 605 -32.60 13.17 -2.57
C ILE A 605 -32.98 12.00 -3.49
N LYS A 606 -34.24 11.55 -3.44
CA LYS A 606 -34.72 10.35 -4.15
C LYS A 606 -34.74 10.51 -5.67
N ILE A 607 -34.79 11.74 -6.16
CA ILE A 607 -34.88 12.08 -7.58
C ILE A 607 -33.55 12.55 -8.18
N LEU A 608 -32.50 12.62 -7.36
CA LEU A 608 -31.17 12.97 -7.82
C LEU A 608 -30.41 11.70 -8.25
N PRO A 609 -29.47 11.81 -9.22
CA PRO A 609 -28.70 10.67 -9.72
C PRO A 609 -28.06 9.84 -8.61
N GLU A 610 -27.96 8.53 -8.85
CA GLU A 610 -27.32 7.60 -7.94
C GLU A 610 -25.85 7.99 -7.69
N GLY A 611 -25.42 8.02 -6.42
CA GLY A 611 -24.10 8.50 -6.02
C GLY A 611 -24.02 9.99 -5.69
N SER A 612 -25.13 10.72 -5.73
CA SER A 612 -25.23 12.07 -5.17
C SER A 612 -24.98 12.07 -3.65
N MET A 613 -24.16 12.99 -3.14
CA MET A 613 -23.73 13.01 -1.73
C MET A 613 -24.19 14.29 -1.03
N ILE A 614 -24.78 14.13 0.16
CA ILE A 614 -25.08 15.25 1.06
C ILE A 614 -23.75 15.79 1.62
N LYS A 615 -23.62 17.11 1.62
CA LYS A 615 -22.49 17.87 2.13
C LYS A 615 -22.98 19.05 2.96
N GLN A 616 -22.14 19.50 3.88
CA GLN A 616 -22.38 20.68 4.71
C GLN A 616 -21.09 21.48 4.83
N GLU A 617 -21.19 22.80 4.94
CA GLU A 617 -20.01 23.68 5.02
C GLU A 617 -19.50 23.89 6.45
N ARG A 618 -20.30 23.57 7.49
CA ARG A 618 -20.00 23.83 8.91
C ARG A 618 -20.62 22.77 9.81
N GLU A 619 -20.13 22.68 11.04
CA GLU A 619 -20.74 21.88 12.11
C GLU A 619 -22.04 22.55 12.61
N ASN A 620 -23.08 21.75 12.84
CA ASN A 620 -24.46 22.22 13.06
C ASN A 620 -24.95 23.18 11.96
N PRO A 621 -24.96 22.72 10.70
CA PRO A 621 -25.27 23.58 9.57
C PRO A 621 -26.69 24.12 9.69
N HIS A 622 -26.88 25.40 9.37
CA HIS A 622 -28.22 25.87 9.05
C HIS A 622 -28.74 25.02 7.87
N PRO A 623 -30.05 24.75 7.73
CA PRO A 623 -30.58 24.04 6.57
C PRO A 623 -30.16 24.61 5.20
N GLY A 624 -29.72 25.87 5.14
CA GLY A 624 -29.21 26.53 3.93
C GLY A 624 -27.73 26.28 3.64
N ASP A 625 -26.99 25.71 4.59
CA ASP A 625 -25.60 25.26 4.42
C ASP A 625 -25.51 23.79 3.96
N ILE A 626 -26.65 23.08 3.94
CA ILE A 626 -26.74 21.69 3.48
C ILE A 626 -26.99 21.68 1.98
N PHE A 627 -26.16 20.94 1.24
CA PHE A 627 -26.32 20.77 -0.20
C PHE A 627 -25.96 19.35 -0.63
N ILE A 628 -26.45 18.94 -1.79
CA ILE A 628 -26.20 17.65 -2.41
C ILE A 628 -25.34 17.89 -3.63
N ASP A 629 -24.16 17.29 -3.69
CA ASP A 629 -23.20 17.38 -4.80
C ASP A 629 -23.27 16.07 -5.60
N GLY A 630 -23.46 16.17 -6.91
CA GLY A 630 -23.65 15.02 -7.79
C GLY A 630 -23.36 15.31 -9.26
N ASN A 631 -23.62 14.34 -10.13
CA ASN A 631 -23.43 14.46 -11.57
C ASN A 631 -24.61 13.85 -12.33
N PHE A 632 -25.11 14.55 -13.34
CA PHE A 632 -25.97 13.95 -14.37
C PHE A 632 -25.08 13.29 -15.42
N SER A 633 -25.28 12.00 -15.64
CA SER A 633 -24.51 11.15 -16.55
C SER A 633 -25.30 10.71 -17.79
N SER A 634 -26.62 10.91 -17.79
CA SER A 634 -27.49 10.59 -18.93
C SER A 634 -28.60 11.64 -19.14
N GLU A 635 -29.20 11.65 -20.33
CA GLU A 635 -30.38 12.47 -20.59
C GLU A 635 -31.61 12.00 -19.78
N GLY A 636 -31.72 10.71 -19.47
CA GLY A 636 -32.83 10.16 -18.70
C GLY A 636 -32.88 10.73 -17.28
N GLU A 637 -31.74 10.84 -16.61
CA GLU A 637 -31.64 11.44 -15.27
C GLU A 637 -32.03 12.92 -15.28
N ILE A 638 -31.68 13.66 -16.34
CA ILE A 638 -32.11 15.05 -16.52
C ILE A 638 -33.61 15.14 -16.72
N GLU A 639 -34.17 14.28 -17.57
CA GLU A 639 -35.61 14.29 -17.82
C GLU A 639 -36.40 13.95 -16.57
N GLU A 640 -35.94 12.99 -15.75
CA GLU A 640 -36.57 12.66 -14.48
C GLU A 640 -36.49 13.85 -13.50
N PHE A 641 -35.32 14.45 -13.36
CA PHE A 641 -35.11 15.63 -12.52
C PHE A 641 -35.97 16.83 -12.95
N VAL A 642 -35.98 17.14 -14.25
CA VAL A 642 -36.79 18.24 -14.81
C VAL A 642 -38.27 17.94 -14.72
N LYS A 643 -38.71 16.71 -15.06
CA LYS A 643 -40.12 16.30 -14.92
C LYS A 643 -40.57 16.45 -13.48
N TRP A 644 -39.73 16.09 -12.51
CA TRP A 644 -40.06 16.28 -11.11
C TRP A 644 -40.18 17.77 -10.74
N ILE A 645 -39.26 18.62 -11.20
CA ILE A 645 -39.35 20.08 -10.97
C ILE A 645 -40.64 20.66 -11.58
N VAL A 646 -41.00 20.20 -12.77
CA VAL A 646 -42.16 20.69 -13.55
C VAL A 646 -43.50 20.18 -12.99
N PHE A 647 -43.59 18.87 -12.72
CA PHE A 647 -44.85 18.18 -12.44
C PHE A 647 -45.03 17.79 -10.97
N GLY A 648 -43.95 17.66 -10.20
CA GLY A 648 -44.02 17.40 -8.76
C GLY A 648 -44.75 18.50 -7.99
N ASN A 649 -44.81 19.71 -8.55
CA ASN A 649 -45.50 20.87 -7.99
C ASN A 649 -46.99 20.97 -8.39
N ARG A 650 -47.50 20.07 -9.25
CA ARG A 650 -48.90 20.07 -9.75
C ARG A 650 -49.75 18.89 -9.26
N MET A 651 -49.19 17.97 -8.47
CA MET A 651 -49.92 16.84 -7.87
C MET A 651 -50.33 17.07 -6.40
N LYS A 652 -50.41 18.34 -5.98
CA LYS A 652 -51.06 18.75 -4.72
C LYS A 652 -52.08 19.84 -4.98
#